data_AF-A0A9E2HB48-F1
#
_entry.id   AF-A0A9E2HB48-F1
#
_cell.length_a   1.000
_cell.length_b   1.000
_cell.length_c   1.000
_cell.angle_alpha   90.00
_cell.angle_beta   90.00
_cell.angle_gamma   90.00
#
_symmetry.space_group_name_H-M   'P 1'
#
loop_
_entity.id
_entity.type
_entity.pdbx_description
1 polymer ?
#
loop_
_entity_poly.entity_id
_entity_poly.type
_entity_poly.pdbx_seq_one_letter_code
_entity_poly.pdbx_strand_id
1 'polypeptide(L)'
;MSRNVSVLLKHAVAGLLAFCLIATAISTSALAAGDAKNLVRIQITNKAEADLLPRGLDVPGYKQGEWVDAVVTDAQIQDLIGRGFILQVLSKDVDALLREAQEFYPTWSEFQAQLIDIVTSHPSICTMDTIGTTYEGRPIQVVKLSDNVLLDEAEPEVLYTGLTHAREWPTIVTCMFILDSLTSAYGSDPAVTIQVNSREIYFIPCINPDGYVYSHDVGVDWRKNRRPFPQYGTVGVDLNRNYGGSTDGHPEGEWGTTIGSITHNPNDATYCGPSPFSEAETSAERDFILSRDFCAGITFHTHSELVLWSWGYGYYTPPNNDFVTSLGTGIASLIAQEDYSGTYFPQQSAELYPTTGDATDWGFGTGHYERGADFIFFTIEECQQFQPPTSHLAQVVRENFDGAYYLLQQAGTIRSTLTPRVIPPVIADIGTVPSGEYTVEWTEVNPAANPTRWQVDELTDVSVITDDVEGTADRWEIDGFSVSTVRKHSGSKSFKSSMLDETADVLTSTHAYYVEPDDSLTFWIWYDIEEDWDYGYVEVSLDGRKFDILELYTGASAFWVREAISLEGYVGRSVFFRFRYTTDSYTLEEGMYVDDIYPAVFYNSITTLSSNVLDTHYDITGQTPGTYYYRVRGYNAKWFWCDQSTLEPAIVGGAASGTLAGTVTDSLTGAPLDGVYIEVLDGATPIGSDETVGGAYEITGLTPGTYDVSASSMVHQPKSVTGVVITDGNTTVVDFELVSIYGRVSGTVADSVLHVALSGVSIQLAQGSSVITTSTDSTGYYLLEDVESGSYEFTASLANYHSRFFSSLIVTSGLMLENSFDMMPVAVCGDADASGSVDIDDAVFLITYIFAGGPAPSTSWTGDADCSGEIDIDDVVYLVTYIFAGGLAPCESC
;
A
#
# COMPACT_ATOMS: atom_id res chain seq x y z
N MET A 1 27.40 -61.58 13.63
CA MET A 1 28.39 -62.35 14.42
C MET A 1 29.55 -61.43 14.83
N SER A 2 29.74 -61.27 16.14
CA SER A 2 30.92 -60.77 16.88
C SER A 2 31.53 -59.38 16.56
N ARG A 3 31.35 -58.39 17.45
CA ARG A 3 32.31 -58.02 18.54
C ARG A 3 31.94 -56.70 19.28
N ASN A 4 31.75 -56.84 20.62
CA ASN A 4 32.15 -56.00 21.77
C ASN A 4 31.91 -54.47 21.72
N VAL A 5 31.10 -53.82 22.57
CA VAL A 5 31.10 -53.71 24.05
C VAL A 5 32.46 -53.37 24.67
N SER A 6 32.64 -52.08 25.02
CA SER A 6 33.24 -51.50 26.24
C SER A 6 34.16 -50.30 25.94
N VAL A 7 33.80 -49.11 26.41
CA VAL A 7 34.72 -48.23 27.15
C VAL A 7 33.89 -47.42 28.17
N LEU A 8 33.97 -47.84 29.43
CA LEU A 8 33.49 -47.15 30.62
C LEU A 8 34.67 -47.20 31.60
N LEU A 9 35.30 -46.07 31.90
CA LEU A 9 35.80 -45.65 33.23
C LEU A 9 36.84 -44.51 33.16
N LYS A 10 36.76 -43.67 34.21
CA LYS A 10 37.71 -42.70 34.80
C LYS A 10 37.37 -41.24 34.47
N HIS A 11 37.06 -40.34 35.39
CA HIS A 11 37.63 -40.14 36.74
C HIS A 11 36.64 -39.38 37.66
N ALA A 12 36.57 -39.80 38.93
CA ALA A 12 36.15 -38.96 40.05
C ALA A 12 37.35 -38.83 41.02
N VAL A 13 37.54 -37.64 41.60
CA VAL A 13 38.05 -37.30 42.95
C VAL A 13 38.71 -35.90 42.93
N ALA A 14 38.04 -34.92 43.56
CA ALA A 14 38.57 -33.76 44.32
C ALA A 14 37.47 -32.67 44.34
N GLY A 15 36.99 -32.10 45.46
CA GLY A 15 37.33 -32.25 46.86
C GLY A 15 36.25 -31.60 47.74
N LEU A 16 36.07 -32.16 48.94
CA LEU A 16 35.36 -31.54 50.06
C LEU A 16 36.29 -30.54 50.74
N LEU A 17 35.87 -29.28 50.92
CA LEU A 17 36.21 -28.39 52.06
C LEU A 17 35.73 -26.95 51.79
N ALA A 18 34.59 -26.55 52.37
CA ALA A 18 34.37 -25.24 52.99
C ALA A 18 32.90 -25.09 53.46
N PHE A 19 32.57 -25.72 54.58
CA PHE A 19 31.44 -25.33 55.42
C PHE A 19 31.98 -24.38 56.49
N CYS A 20 31.64 -23.09 56.41
CA CYS A 20 31.50 -22.12 57.52
C CYS A 20 31.55 -20.69 56.99
N LEU A 21 30.38 -20.12 56.68
CA LEU A 21 30.06 -18.70 56.89
C LEU A 21 28.55 -18.50 56.63
N ILE A 22 27.74 -18.91 57.61
CA ILE A 22 26.39 -18.38 57.79
C ILE A 22 26.51 -17.30 58.86
N ALA A 23 26.30 -16.04 58.48
CA ALA A 23 25.41 -15.11 59.17
C ALA A 23 25.54 -13.71 58.55
N THR A 24 24.36 -13.07 58.38
CA THR A 24 24.10 -11.68 58.03
C THR A 24 24.23 -11.25 56.56
N ALA A 25 23.28 -11.69 55.75
CA ALA A 25 22.57 -10.84 54.79
C ALA A 25 21.15 -11.38 54.59
N ILE A 26 20.30 -11.19 55.60
CA ILE A 26 18.84 -11.36 55.45
C ILE A 26 18.29 -9.99 55.10
N SER A 27 18.08 -9.76 53.80
CA SER A 27 17.02 -8.93 53.24
C SER A 27 17.25 -8.81 51.74
N THR A 28 16.19 -9.06 50.96
CA THR A 28 16.07 -8.97 49.49
C THR A 28 16.54 -10.17 48.67
N SER A 29 15.84 -11.30 48.84
CA SER A 29 15.63 -12.27 47.76
C SER A 29 14.24 -12.91 47.91
N ALA A 30 13.22 -12.09 47.79
CA ALA A 30 11.92 -12.54 47.30
C ALA A 30 11.86 -12.10 45.82
N LEU A 31 12.69 -12.72 44.99
CA LEU A 31 12.29 -12.90 43.60
C LEU A 31 11.23 -13.99 43.64
N ALA A 32 10.06 -13.68 43.08
CA ALA A 32 8.92 -14.58 43.02
C ALA A 32 9.36 -15.95 42.51
N ALA A 33 9.22 -16.98 43.35
CA ALA A 33 9.06 -18.32 42.83
C ALA A 33 7.74 -18.29 42.06
N GLY A 34 7.78 -18.43 40.74
CA GLY A 34 6.56 -18.69 39.97
C GLY A 34 5.90 -19.96 40.50
N ASP A 35 4.57 -20.01 40.46
CA ASP A 35 3.84 -21.23 40.83
C ASP A 35 4.36 -22.41 39.98
N ALA A 36 4.67 -23.53 40.64
CA ALA A 36 5.17 -24.71 39.95
C ALA A 36 4.12 -25.20 38.94
N LYS A 37 4.55 -25.48 37.70
CA LYS A 37 3.71 -26.10 36.68
C LYS A 37 3.55 -27.59 36.99
N ASN A 38 2.30 -28.03 37.08
CA ASN A 38 1.93 -29.43 37.27
C ASN A 38 1.42 -30.00 35.94
N LEU A 39 1.71 -31.26 35.64
CA LEU A 39 1.01 -32.01 34.60
C LEU A 39 -0.10 -32.82 35.28
N VAL A 40 -1.34 -32.62 34.87
CA VAL A 40 -2.50 -33.35 35.39
C VAL A 40 -3.26 -34.04 34.27
N ARG A 41 -3.86 -35.19 34.59
CA ARG A 41 -4.80 -35.92 33.76
C ARG A 41 -6.21 -35.71 34.26
N ILE A 42 -7.04 -35.10 33.43
CA ILE A 42 -8.45 -34.82 33.68
C ILE A 42 -9.27 -35.95 33.06
N GLN A 43 -10.03 -36.68 33.87
CA GLN A 43 -10.90 -37.74 33.37
C GLN A 43 -12.11 -37.14 32.67
N ILE A 44 -12.45 -37.67 31.50
CA ILE A 44 -13.65 -37.32 30.74
C ILE A 44 -14.33 -38.60 30.25
N THR A 45 -15.62 -38.52 29.94
CA THR A 45 -16.42 -39.68 29.50
C THR A 45 -16.87 -39.57 28.05
N ASN A 46 -16.81 -38.37 27.47
CA ASN A 46 -17.17 -38.07 26.09
C ASN A 46 -16.62 -36.70 25.69
N LYS A 47 -16.67 -36.37 24.39
CA LYS A 47 -16.18 -35.10 23.85
C LYS A 47 -16.88 -33.88 24.47
N ALA A 48 -18.20 -33.93 24.68
CA ALA A 48 -18.94 -32.81 25.26
C ALA A 48 -18.51 -32.47 26.70
N GLU A 49 -17.90 -33.40 27.44
CA GLU A 49 -17.28 -33.11 28.74
C GLU A 49 -15.90 -32.46 28.60
N ALA A 50 -15.13 -32.81 27.56
CA ALA A 50 -13.87 -32.15 27.21
C ALA A 50 -14.10 -30.69 26.80
N ASP A 51 -15.17 -30.43 26.05
CA ASP A 51 -15.56 -29.09 25.59
C ASP A 51 -15.95 -28.15 26.77
N LEU A 52 -16.14 -28.68 27.99
CA LEU A 52 -16.41 -27.90 29.20
C LEU A 52 -15.14 -27.47 29.95
N LEU A 53 -13.96 -27.95 29.55
CA LEU A 53 -12.71 -27.54 30.16
C LEU A 53 -12.46 -26.04 29.93
N PRO A 54 -11.85 -25.34 30.90
CA PRO A 54 -11.42 -23.97 30.68
C PRO A 54 -10.54 -23.87 29.42
N ARG A 55 -10.81 -22.90 28.56
CA ARG A 55 -9.91 -22.52 27.47
C ARG A 55 -8.67 -21.80 28.03
N GLY A 56 -7.62 -21.69 27.22
CA GLY A 56 -6.31 -21.23 27.66
C GLY A 56 -5.58 -22.23 28.58
N LEU A 57 -6.13 -23.43 28.77
CA LEU A 57 -5.35 -24.54 29.28
C LEU A 57 -4.34 -24.96 28.22
N ASP A 58 -3.09 -25.08 28.65
CA ASP A 58 -2.10 -25.79 27.88
C ASP A 58 -2.46 -27.28 27.90
N VAL A 59 -3.07 -27.75 26.80
CA VAL A 59 -3.57 -29.14 26.63
C VAL A 59 -2.55 -29.95 25.83
N PRO A 60 -1.62 -30.65 26.52
CA PRO A 60 -0.58 -31.44 25.90
C PRO A 60 -1.04 -32.79 25.32
N GLY A 61 -2.21 -33.31 25.69
CA GLY A 61 -2.66 -34.61 25.21
C GLY A 61 -4.15 -34.88 25.44
N TYR A 62 -4.73 -35.75 24.62
CA TYR A 62 -6.16 -36.07 24.67
C TYR A 62 -6.44 -37.50 24.21
N LYS A 63 -7.31 -38.19 24.95
CA LYS A 63 -7.90 -39.45 24.52
C LYS A 63 -9.40 -39.36 24.62
N GLN A 64 -10.04 -39.36 23.45
CA GLN A 64 -11.49 -39.18 23.32
C GLN A 64 -12.25 -40.18 24.20
N GLY A 65 -13.13 -39.63 25.05
CA GLY A 65 -13.98 -40.42 25.94
C GLY A 65 -13.26 -41.03 27.14
N GLU A 66 -11.99 -40.69 27.39
CA GLU A 66 -11.22 -41.18 28.52
C GLU A 66 -10.57 -40.06 29.34
N TRP A 67 -9.72 -39.21 28.73
CA TRP A 67 -8.99 -38.18 29.48
C TRP A 67 -8.45 -37.02 28.61
N VAL A 68 -8.13 -35.91 29.27
CA VAL A 68 -7.38 -34.75 28.75
C VAL A 68 -6.21 -34.50 29.69
N ASP A 69 -4.98 -34.43 29.17
CA ASP A 69 -3.83 -33.98 29.96
C ASP A 69 -3.72 -32.45 29.85
N ALA A 70 -3.36 -31.78 30.95
CA ALA A 70 -3.25 -30.32 31.05
C ALA A 70 -2.01 -29.91 31.88
N VAL A 71 -1.25 -28.93 31.40
CA VAL A 71 -0.21 -28.26 32.20
C VAL A 71 -0.84 -27.09 32.93
N VAL A 72 -0.85 -27.15 34.26
CA VAL A 72 -1.64 -26.26 35.12
C VAL A 72 -0.89 -25.80 36.36
N THR A 73 -1.22 -24.60 36.81
CA THR A 73 -0.82 -24.09 38.13
C THR A 73 -1.65 -24.73 39.25
N ASP A 74 -1.18 -24.63 40.49
CA ASP A 74 -1.95 -25.08 41.66
C ASP A 74 -3.33 -24.39 41.76
N ALA A 75 -3.44 -23.12 41.34
CA ALA A 75 -4.69 -22.39 41.29
C ALA A 75 -5.68 -22.98 40.27
N GLN A 76 -5.21 -23.30 39.06
CA GLN A 76 -6.02 -23.95 38.02
C GLN A 76 -6.47 -25.37 38.42
N ILE A 77 -5.64 -26.11 39.17
CA ILE A 77 -6.08 -27.40 39.75
C ILE A 77 -7.28 -27.19 40.67
N GLN A 78 -7.27 -26.17 41.53
CA GLN A 78 -8.41 -25.89 42.41
C GLN A 78 -9.66 -25.47 41.63
N ASP A 79 -9.50 -24.68 40.56
CA ASP A 79 -10.61 -24.29 39.67
C ASP A 79 -11.24 -25.50 38.98
N LEU A 80 -10.42 -26.38 38.40
CA LEU A 80 -10.87 -27.62 37.75
C LEU A 80 -11.63 -28.54 38.72
N ILE A 81 -11.14 -28.73 39.94
CA ILE A 81 -11.86 -29.48 40.99
C ILE A 81 -13.18 -28.78 41.34
N GLY A 82 -13.18 -27.45 41.44
CA GLY A 82 -14.37 -26.64 41.72
C GLY A 82 -15.45 -26.78 40.65
N ARG A 83 -15.05 -26.98 39.38
CA ARG A 83 -15.94 -27.25 38.23
C ARG A 83 -16.44 -28.70 38.16
N GLY A 84 -15.95 -29.57 39.05
CA GLY A 84 -16.40 -30.97 39.15
C GLY A 84 -15.56 -31.98 38.35
N PHE A 85 -14.44 -31.56 37.75
CA PHE A 85 -13.54 -32.47 37.05
C PHE A 85 -12.78 -33.37 38.02
N ILE A 86 -12.56 -34.62 37.60
CA ILE A 86 -11.74 -35.59 38.34
C ILE A 86 -10.32 -35.56 37.77
N LEU A 87 -9.35 -35.23 38.61
CA LEU A 87 -7.96 -35.03 38.21
C LEU A 87 -7.03 -36.08 38.82
N GLN A 88 -6.03 -36.52 38.06
CA GLN A 88 -4.86 -37.24 38.54
C GLN A 88 -3.62 -36.38 38.27
N VAL A 89 -2.87 -36.01 39.31
CA VAL A 89 -1.58 -35.32 39.12
C VAL A 89 -0.55 -36.33 38.61
N LEU A 90 -0.07 -36.12 37.38
CA LEU A 90 0.96 -36.95 36.75
C LEU A 90 2.37 -36.49 37.16
N SER A 91 2.61 -35.18 37.21
CA SER A 91 3.84 -34.57 37.74
C SER A 91 3.54 -33.27 38.49
N LYS A 92 4.31 -33.00 39.55
CA LYS A 92 4.25 -31.75 40.34
C LYS A 92 5.28 -30.70 39.95
N ASP A 93 6.19 -31.07 39.06
CA ASP A 93 7.26 -30.21 38.54
C ASP A 93 7.62 -30.74 37.14
N VAL A 94 7.02 -30.14 36.12
CA VAL A 94 7.26 -30.54 34.72
C VAL A 94 8.70 -30.27 34.32
N ASP A 95 9.30 -29.17 34.80
CA ASP A 95 10.69 -28.82 34.48
C ASP A 95 11.69 -29.85 35.05
N ALA A 96 11.41 -30.39 36.24
CA ALA A 96 12.24 -31.46 36.81
C ALA A 96 12.18 -32.73 35.95
N LEU A 97 11.00 -33.09 35.45
CA LEU A 97 10.83 -34.25 34.56
C LEU A 97 11.59 -34.04 33.23
N LEU A 98 11.57 -32.84 32.67
CA LEU A 98 12.33 -32.48 31.47
C LEU A 98 13.84 -32.60 31.68
N ARG A 99 14.36 -32.10 32.81
CA ARG A 99 15.80 -32.20 33.13
C ARG A 99 16.28 -33.65 33.30
N GLU A 100 15.40 -34.56 33.76
CA GLU A 100 15.71 -35.99 33.81
C GLU A 100 15.75 -36.63 32.41
N ALA A 101 14.91 -36.15 31.49
CA ALA A 101 14.85 -36.64 30.11
C ALA A 101 15.96 -36.08 29.21
N GLN A 102 16.52 -34.91 29.53
CA GLN A 102 17.47 -34.15 28.70
C GLN A 102 18.68 -34.96 28.22
N GLU A 103 19.26 -35.85 29.04
CA GLU A 103 20.44 -36.63 28.67
C GLU A 103 20.19 -37.65 27.52
N PHE A 104 18.92 -37.89 27.16
CA PHE A 104 18.52 -38.87 26.14
C PHE A 104 18.21 -38.25 24.77
N TYR A 105 18.14 -36.92 24.70
CA TYR A 105 17.89 -36.18 23.45
C TYR A 105 19.13 -35.36 23.11
N PRO A 106 19.41 -35.12 21.81
CA PRO A 106 20.60 -34.38 21.41
C PRO A 106 20.48 -32.91 21.84
N THR A 107 21.53 -32.34 22.43
CA THR A 107 21.62 -30.88 22.54
C THR A 107 21.61 -30.24 21.15
N TRP A 108 21.31 -28.94 21.05
CA TRP A 108 21.34 -28.24 19.75
C TRP A 108 22.67 -28.44 19.01
N SER A 109 23.79 -28.37 19.72
CA SER A 109 25.12 -28.59 19.13
C SER A 109 25.32 -30.04 18.66
N GLU A 110 24.77 -31.03 19.36
CA GLU A 110 24.87 -32.43 18.97
C GLU A 110 23.97 -32.74 17.78
N PHE A 111 22.75 -32.20 17.76
CA PHE A 111 21.85 -32.27 16.60
C PHE A 111 22.52 -31.69 15.34
N GLN A 112 23.06 -30.47 15.43
CA GLN A 112 23.74 -29.86 14.28
C GLN A 112 24.93 -30.70 13.80
N ALA A 113 25.71 -31.26 14.72
CA ALA A 113 26.84 -32.12 14.37
C ALA A 113 26.38 -33.42 13.68
N GLN A 114 25.30 -34.04 14.16
CA GLN A 114 24.72 -35.24 13.56
C GLN A 114 24.15 -34.96 12.17
N LEU A 115 23.44 -33.85 11.98
CA LEU A 115 22.90 -33.46 10.68
C LEU A 115 24.02 -33.23 9.65
N ILE A 116 25.08 -32.53 10.05
CA ILE A 116 26.28 -32.34 9.22
C ILE A 116 26.94 -33.68 8.89
N ASP A 117 27.06 -34.59 9.85
CA ASP A 117 27.68 -35.90 9.63
C ASP A 117 26.92 -36.74 8.60
N ILE A 118 25.58 -36.78 8.69
CA ILE A 118 24.74 -37.49 7.71
C ILE A 118 24.94 -36.91 6.30
N VAL A 119 24.84 -35.58 6.16
CA VAL A 119 24.93 -34.90 4.86
C VAL A 119 26.32 -35.04 4.24
N THR A 120 27.38 -34.87 5.03
CA THR A 120 28.76 -34.98 4.54
C THR A 120 29.18 -36.42 4.26
N SER A 121 28.52 -37.40 4.87
CA SER A 121 28.69 -38.83 4.55
C SER A 121 27.99 -39.26 3.26
N HIS A 122 26.96 -38.52 2.82
CA HIS A 122 26.15 -38.84 1.65
C HIS A 122 26.07 -37.67 0.62
N PRO A 123 27.19 -37.06 0.21
CA PRO A 123 27.17 -35.80 -0.55
C PRO A 123 26.66 -35.94 -1.99
N SER A 124 26.55 -37.16 -2.53
CA SER A 124 25.97 -37.39 -3.85
C SER A 124 24.44 -37.32 -3.86
N ILE A 125 23.81 -37.47 -2.70
CA ILE A 125 22.34 -37.51 -2.58
C ILE A 125 21.79 -36.51 -1.55
N CYS A 126 22.64 -35.91 -0.72
CA CYS A 126 22.23 -34.93 0.29
C CYS A 126 22.90 -33.57 0.07
N THR A 127 22.11 -32.51 0.24
CA THR A 127 22.59 -31.15 0.44
C THR A 127 21.86 -30.53 1.62
N MET A 128 22.53 -29.59 2.29
CA MET A 128 21.97 -28.86 3.42
C MET A 128 22.05 -27.36 3.13
N ASP A 129 20.97 -26.65 3.45
CA ASP A 129 20.89 -25.21 3.36
C ASP A 129 20.13 -24.65 4.58
N THR A 130 19.87 -23.35 4.57
CA THR A 130 19.11 -22.63 5.59
C THR A 130 17.95 -21.88 4.94
N ILE A 131 16.72 -22.12 5.39
CA ILE A 131 15.52 -21.44 4.86
C ILE A 131 15.30 -20.05 5.47
N GLY A 132 15.95 -19.78 6.61
CA GLY A 132 15.85 -18.53 7.33
C GLY A 132 16.59 -18.57 8.65
N THR A 133 16.47 -17.49 9.42
CA THR A 133 17.09 -17.37 10.75
C THR A 133 16.04 -16.97 11.77
N THR A 134 16.11 -17.57 12.95
CA THR A 134 15.24 -17.27 14.09
C THR A 134 15.51 -15.88 14.69
N TYR A 135 14.70 -15.46 15.67
CA TYR A 135 14.89 -14.19 16.38
C TYR A 135 16.27 -14.06 17.05
N GLU A 136 16.76 -15.11 17.70
CA GLU A 136 18.08 -15.14 18.36
C GLU A 136 19.22 -15.47 17.37
N GLY A 137 18.93 -15.54 16.07
CA GLY A 137 19.92 -15.64 15.00
C GLY A 137 20.42 -17.06 14.69
N ARG A 138 19.68 -18.10 15.08
CA ARG A 138 20.00 -19.49 14.74
C ARG A 138 19.47 -19.83 13.35
N PRO A 139 20.21 -20.62 12.55
CA PRO A 139 19.75 -21.05 11.24
C PRO A 139 18.63 -22.10 11.37
N ILE A 140 17.59 -21.97 10.53
CA ILE A 140 16.56 -22.99 10.35
C ILE A 140 17.01 -23.88 9.19
N GLN A 141 17.51 -25.06 9.52
CA GLN A 141 18.23 -25.94 8.59
C GLN A 141 17.27 -26.82 7.78
N VAL A 142 17.50 -26.87 6.47
CA VAL A 142 16.80 -27.79 5.56
C VAL A 142 17.79 -28.75 4.91
N VAL A 143 17.40 -30.02 4.75
CA VAL A 143 18.15 -31.01 3.97
C VAL A 143 17.32 -31.47 2.79
N LYS A 144 17.90 -31.41 1.59
CA LYS A 144 17.38 -32.07 0.38
C LYS A 144 18.03 -33.44 0.22
N LEU A 145 17.21 -34.47 0.00
CA LEU A 145 17.60 -35.84 -0.34
C LEU A 145 17.01 -36.20 -1.71
N SER A 146 17.86 -36.48 -2.70
CA SER A 146 17.50 -36.85 -4.08
C SER A 146 18.72 -37.44 -4.80
N ASP A 147 18.56 -38.28 -5.82
CA ASP A 147 19.69 -38.82 -6.60
C ASP A 147 20.42 -37.76 -7.45
N ASN A 148 19.74 -36.70 -7.88
CA ASN A 148 20.32 -35.55 -8.56
C ASN A 148 20.21 -34.28 -7.70
N VAL A 149 20.70 -34.37 -6.47
CA VAL A 149 20.52 -33.38 -5.39
C VAL A 149 20.84 -31.90 -5.73
N LEU A 150 21.62 -31.63 -6.78
CA LEU A 150 21.97 -30.26 -7.22
C LEU A 150 21.02 -29.67 -8.27
N LEU A 151 20.09 -30.46 -8.78
CA LEU A 151 19.10 -30.06 -9.78
C LEU A 151 17.71 -30.05 -9.14
N ASP A 152 16.84 -29.21 -9.67
CA ASP A 152 15.41 -29.20 -9.35
C ASP A 152 14.70 -29.94 -10.48
N GLU A 153 14.25 -31.16 -10.21
CA GLU A 153 13.65 -32.04 -11.21
C GLU A 153 12.12 -32.05 -11.09
N ALA A 154 11.43 -32.41 -12.17
CA ALA A 154 9.97 -32.53 -12.18
C ALA A 154 9.53 -33.85 -11.49
N GLU A 155 9.93 -34.02 -10.24
CA GLU A 155 9.63 -35.17 -9.39
C GLU A 155 8.67 -34.78 -8.27
N PRO A 156 7.86 -35.72 -7.76
CA PRO A 156 7.02 -35.45 -6.59
C PRO A 156 7.88 -35.04 -5.38
N GLU A 157 7.66 -33.84 -4.86
CA GLU A 157 8.35 -33.39 -3.65
C GLU A 157 7.57 -33.76 -2.37
N VAL A 158 8.29 -34.18 -1.34
CA VAL A 158 7.74 -34.56 -0.02
C VAL A 158 8.47 -33.80 1.09
N LEU A 159 7.71 -33.22 2.03
CA LEU A 159 8.24 -32.44 3.15
C LEU A 159 8.04 -33.15 4.51
N TYR A 160 9.10 -33.23 5.31
CA TYR A 160 9.03 -33.65 6.71
C TYR A 160 9.54 -32.54 7.63
N THR A 161 8.71 -32.09 8.55
CA THR A 161 9.08 -31.05 9.52
C THR A 161 8.86 -31.52 10.95
N GLY A 162 9.62 -30.95 11.89
CA GLY A 162 9.51 -31.26 13.30
C GLY A 162 9.92 -30.09 14.18
N LEU A 163 9.63 -30.23 15.47
CA LEU A 163 9.99 -29.27 16.50
C LEU A 163 9.48 -27.85 16.21
N THR A 164 8.23 -27.75 15.76
CA THR A 164 7.48 -26.49 15.70
C THR A 164 7.21 -25.98 17.12
N HIS A 165 6.76 -26.87 18.04
CA HIS A 165 6.72 -26.57 19.46
C HIS A 165 8.00 -27.05 20.18
N ALA A 166 8.58 -26.17 20.98
CA ALA A 166 9.92 -26.31 21.54
C ALA A 166 10.14 -27.53 22.45
N ARG A 167 9.10 -27.99 23.16
CA ARG A 167 9.16 -29.11 24.11
C ARG A 167 8.82 -30.47 23.50
N GLU A 168 8.63 -30.58 22.20
CA GLU A 168 8.22 -31.83 21.54
C GLU A 168 9.45 -32.57 20.99
N TRP A 169 10.44 -32.81 21.87
CA TRP A 169 11.79 -33.26 21.53
C TRP A 169 11.91 -34.58 20.74
N PRO A 170 10.98 -35.55 20.81
CA PRO A 170 11.05 -36.73 19.96
C PRO A 170 11.01 -36.43 18.47
N THR A 171 10.30 -35.37 18.06
CA THR A 171 10.06 -35.04 16.64
C THR A 171 11.35 -34.76 15.86
N ILE A 172 12.32 -34.05 16.48
CA ILE A 172 13.64 -33.84 15.86
C ILE A 172 14.39 -35.16 15.69
N VAL A 173 14.24 -36.11 16.63
CA VAL A 173 14.85 -37.44 16.54
C VAL A 173 14.16 -38.27 15.45
N THR A 174 12.84 -38.18 15.31
CA THR A 174 12.08 -38.85 14.25
C THR A 174 12.53 -38.36 12.86
N CYS A 175 12.58 -37.05 12.62
CA CYS A 175 13.08 -36.49 11.36
C CYS A 175 14.50 -36.97 11.04
N MET A 176 15.40 -36.94 12.03
CA MET A 176 16.78 -37.39 11.88
C MET A 176 16.87 -38.89 11.59
N PHE A 177 16.06 -39.71 12.26
CA PHE A 177 16.01 -41.15 12.06
C PHE A 177 15.51 -41.52 10.65
N ILE A 178 14.50 -40.81 10.13
CA ILE A 178 14.01 -41.03 8.76
C ILE A 178 15.10 -40.69 7.75
N LEU A 179 15.74 -39.53 7.88
CA LEU A 179 16.82 -39.10 7.00
C LEU A 179 18.00 -40.09 7.01
N ASP A 180 18.48 -40.49 8.19
CA ASP A 180 19.57 -41.46 8.35
C ASP A 180 19.20 -42.83 7.77
N SER A 181 17.97 -43.29 8.00
CA SER A 181 17.49 -44.59 7.49
C SER A 181 17.43 -44.61 5.97
N LEU A 182 16.93 -43.54 5.33
CA LEU A 182 16.85 -43.45 3.87
C LEU A 182 18.24 -43.37 3.24
N THR A 183 19.13 -42.53 3.80
CA THR A 183 20.50 -42.35 3.28
C THR A 183 21.34 -43.61 3.45
N SER A 184 21.30 -44.25 4.62
CA SER A 184 22.03 -45.47 4.90
C SER A 184 21.58 -46.67 4.05
N ALA A 185 20.30 -46.72 3.69
CA ALA A 185 19.76 -47.79 2.85
C ALA A 185 19.93 -47.53 1.34
N TYR A 186 20.21 -46.29 0.92
CA TYR A 186 20.36 -45.93 -0.49
C TYR A 186 21.45 -46.76 -1.20
N GLY A 187 21.10 -47.30 -2.38
CA GLY A 187 21.98 -48.17 -3.18
C GLY A 187 22.08 -49.62 -2.68
N SER A 188 21.59 -49.93 -1.47
CA SER A 188 21.60 -51.28 -0.91
C SER A 188 20.20 -51.90 -0.78
N ASP A 189 19.19 -51.10 -0.42
CA ASP A 189 17.78 -51.46 -0.44
C ASP A 189 17.12 -50.91 -1.73
N PRO A 190 16.68 -51.77 -2.66
CA PRO A 190 16.01 -51.34 -3.88
C PRO A 190 14.72 -50.54 -3.63
N ALA A 191 13.99 -50.81 -2.54
CA ALA A 191 12.75 -50.12 -2.22
C ALA A 191 12.99 -48.67 -1.80
N VAL A 192 14.06 -48.41 -1.02
CA VAL A 192 14.48 -47.05 -0.65
C VAL A 192 15.12 -46.35 -1.84
N THR A 193 15.97 -47.06 -2.58
CA THR A 193 16.69 -46.49 -3.74
C THR A 193 15.72 -45.94 -4.78
N ILE A 194 14.62 -46.62 -5.06
CA ILE A 194 13.60 -46.11 -6.00
C ILE A 194 12.86 -44.88 -5.43
N GLN A 195 12.73 -44.72 -4.11
CA GLN A 195 12.18 -43.48 -3.56
C GLN A 195 13.13 -42.30 -3.80
N VAL A 196 14.41 -42.45 -3.45
CA VAL A 196 15.40 -41.35 -3.59
C VAL A 196 15.68 -41.02 -5.07
N ASN A 197 15.60 -41.99 -5.98
CA ASN A 197 15.81 -41.79 -7.42
C ASN A 197 14.60 -41.21 -8.17
N SER A 198 13.47 -40.96 -7.50
CA SER A 198 12.27 -40.52 -8.22
C SER A 198 11.42 -39.54 -7.43
N ARG A 199 11.98 -38.95 -6.38
CA ARG A 199 11.37 -37.96 -5.50
C ARG A 199 12.45 -37.00 -5.03
N GLU A 200 12.04 -35.77 -4.77
CA GLU A 200 12.82 -34.86 -3.94
C GLU A 200 12.24 -34.84 -2.53
N ILE A 201 13.07 -35.18 -1.55
CA ILE A 201 12.63 -35.34 -0.16
C ILE A 201 13.30 -34.25 0.68
N TYR A 202 12.51 -33.47 1.38
CA TYR A 202 12.97 -32.35 2.17
C TYR A 202 12.72 -32.57 3.65
N PHE A 203 13.70 -32.23 4.47
CA PHE A 203 13.63 -32.32 5.92
C PHE A 203 13.93 -30.95 6.54
N ILE A 204 13.04 -30.47 7.41
CA ILE A 204 13.30 -29.35 8.32
C ILE A 204 13.14 -29.89 9.75
N PRO A 205 14.19 -30.51 10.33
CA PRO A 205 14.05 -31.24 11.58
C PRO A 205 13.73 -30.36 12.79
N CYS A 206 14.03 -29.06 12.71
CA CYS A 206 13.79 -28.11 13.78
C CYS A 206 13.35 -26.76 13.21
N ILE A 207 12.05 -26.51 13.21
CA ILE A 207 11.45 -25.22 12.84
C ILE A 207 11.73 -24.14 13.90
N ASN A 208 11.75 -24.52 15.19
CA ASN A 208 11.95 -23.60 16.31
C ASN A 208 13.29 -23.79 17.07
N PRO A 209 14.46 -23.51 16.47
CA PRO A 209 15.77 -23.64 17.12
C PRO A 209 15.92 -22.90 18.45
N ASP A 210 15.40 -21.67 18.55
CA ASP A 210 15.54 -20.86 19.77
C ASP A 210 14.72 -21.46 20.92
N GLY A 211 13.49 -21.86 20.61
CA GLY A 211 12.62 -22.57 21.53
C GLY A 211 13.24 -23.89 21.96
N TYR A 212 13.81 -24.67 21.03
CA TYR A 212 14.46 -25.94 21.36
C TYR A 212 15.63 -25.76 22.32
N VAL A 213 16.54 -24.82 22.06
CA VAL A 213 17.65 -24.52 22.99
C VAL A 213 17.13 -24.12 24.36
N TYR A 214 16.09 -23.29 24.42
CA TYR A 214 15.51 -22.86 25.69
C TYR A 214 14.78 -24.00 26.42
N SER A 215 14.11 -24.88 25.69
CA SER A 215 13.38 -26.01 26.26
C SER A 215 14.33 -27.11 26.72
N HIS A 216 15.15 -27.60 25.79
CA HIS A 216 16.07 -28.70 25.98
C HIS A 216 17.34 -28.31 26.72
N ASP A 217 18.19 -27.44 26.15
CA ASP A 217 19.54 -27.21 26.68
C ASP A 217 19.51 -26.50 28.05
N VAL A 218 18.52 -25.63 28.28
CA VAL A 218 18.30 -24.98 29.59
C VAL A 218 17.45 -25.85 30.53
N GLY A 219 16.57 -26.70 30.01
CA GLY A 219 15.72 -27.62 30.80
C GLY A 219 14.50 -26.94 31.42
N VAL A 220 13.70 -26.27 30.57
CA VAL A 220 12.49 -25.50 30.95
C VAL A 220 11.31 -25.94 30.09
N ASP A 221 10.14 -26.15 30.68
CA ASP A 221 8.90 -26.41 29.92
C ASP A 221 8.49 -25.17 29.12
N TRP A 222 8.82 -25.20 27.82
CA TRP A 222 8.56 -24.14 26.87
C TRP A 222 7.98 -24.68 25.57
N ARG A 223 6.91 -24.04 25.08
CA ARG A 223 6.18 -24.40 23.85
C ARG A 223 6.49 -23.47 22.67
N LYS A 224 6.38 -22.16 22.91
CA LYS A 224 6.43 -21.08 21.89
C LYS A 224 7.82 -20.89 21.27
N ASN A 225 7.97 -19.95 20.33
CA ASN A 225 9.29 -19.44 19.95
C ASN A 225 9.85 -18.48 21.04
N ARG A 226 10.91 -17.72 20.72
CA ARG A 226 11.63 -16.86 21.70
C ARG A 226 11.61 -15.36 21.39
N ARG A 227 10.73 -14.88 20.50
CA ARG A 227 10.58 -13.44 20.22
C ARG A 227 10.08 -12.69 21.47
N PRO A 228 10.81 -11.67 21.98
CA PRO A 228 10.37 -10.90 23.14
C PRO A 228 9.30 -9.88 22.76
N PHE A 229 8.35 -9.67 23.69
CA PHE A 229 7.34 -8.62 23.62
C PHE A 229 7.42 -7.73 24.88
N PRO A 230 8.38 -6.79 24.95
CA PRO A 230 8.63 -5.98 26.15
C PRO A 230 7.42 -5.16 26.61
N GLN A 231 6.55 -4.76 25.69
CA GLN A 231 5.33 -4.01 25.99
C GLN A 231 4.33 -4.81 26.83
N TYR A 232 4.32 -6.13 26.68
CA TYR A 232 3.47 -7.05 27.44
C TYR A 232 4.23 -7.75 28.58
N GLY A 233 5.55 -7.65 28.61
CA GLY A 233 6.40 -8.37 29.56
C GLY A 233 6.46 -9.88 29.29
N THR A 234 6.18 -10.31 28.06
CA THR A 234 6.10 -11.73 27.66
C THR A 234 7.12 -12.09 26.58
N VAL A 235 7.21 -13.39 26.27
CA VAL A 235 8.06 -13.92 25.21
C VAL A 235 7.31 -15.00 24.46
N GLY A 236 7.43 -14.98 23.15
CA GLY A 236 7.09 -16.06 22.24
C GLY A 236 5.67 -16.00 21.68
N VAL A 237 5.54 -16.53 20.47
CA VAL A 237 4.31 -16.84 19.75
C VAL A 237 4.21 -18.35 19.57
N ASP A 238 2.99 -18.91 19.63
CA ASP A 238 2.75 -20.28 19.22
C ASP A 238 2.85 -20.36 17.69
N LEU A 239 3.91 -20.99 17.20
CA LEU A 239 4.18 -21.07 15.76
C LEU A 239 3.04 -21.77 15.02
N ASN A 240 2.39 -22.77 15.63
CA ASN A 240 1.29 -23.50 14.99
C ASN A 240 -0.09 -22.81 15.18
N ARG A 241 -0.08 -21.51 15.48
CA ARG A 241 -1.21 -20.57 15.41
C ARG A 241 -0.90 -19.34 14.55
N ASN A 242 0.28 -19.32 13.93
CA ASN A 242 0.82 -18.15 13.24
C ASN A 242 0.85 -18.30 11.70
N TYR A 243 0.31 -19.38 11.12
CA TYR A 243 0.19 -19.52 9.66
C TYR A 243 -1.04 -18.76 9.12
N GLY A 244 -1.15 -18.60 7.80
CA GLY A 244 -2.12 -17.74 7.13
C GLY A 244 -3.59 -18.16 7.16
N GLY A 245 -3.98 -19.14 7.99
CA GLY A 245 -5.34 -19.72 8.00
C GLY A 245 -5.58 -20.73 6.87
N SER A 246 -6.82 -21.18 6.72
CA SER A 246 -7.25 -22.23 5.77
C SER A 246 -7.23 -21.79 4.30
N THR A 247 -7.26 -20.49 4.01
CA THR A 247 -7.30 -19.89 2.65
C THR A 247 -8.45 -20.35 1.74
N ASP A 248 -9.43 -21.07 2.30
CA ASP A 248 -10.61 -21.56 1.58
C ASP A 248 -11.74 -20.50 1.51
N GLY A 249 -11.49 -19.30 2.05
CA GLY A 249 -12.44 -18.18 2.11
C GLY A 249 -13.51 -18.32 3.17
N HIS A 250 -13.44 -19.35 4.02
CA HIS A 250 -14.33 -19.45 5.17
C HIS A 250 -13.83 -18.53 6.30
N PRO A 251 -14.64 -17.58 6.80
CA PRO A 251 -14.22 -16.64 7.85
C PRO A 251 -13.68 -17.31 9.11
N GLU A 252 -14.25 -18.45 9.49
CA GLU A 252 -13.79 -19.22 10.65
C GLU A 252 -12.38 -19.79 10.50
N GLY A 253 -11.93 -20.03 9.27
CA GLY A 253 -10.60 -20.57 8.98
C GLY A 253 -9.52 -19.50 8.79
N GLU A 254 -9.90 -18.22 8.77
CA GLU A 254 -8.97 -17.10 8.65
C GLU A 254 -8.07 -17.01 9.89
N TRP A 255 -6.83 -16.53 9.68
CA TRP A 255 -5.92 -16.33 10.80
C TRP A 255 -6.50 -15.36 11.83
N GLY A 256 -6.23 -15.65 13.10
CA GLY A 256 -6.64 -14.81 14.22
C GLY A 256 -8.12 -14.94 14.57
N THR A 257 -8.91 -15.76 13.86
CA THR A 257 -10.25 -16.12 14.31
C THR A 257 -10.16 -16.96 15.58
N THR A 258 -10.78 -16.50 16.67
CA THR A 258 -10.65 -17.05 18.03
C THR A 258 -11.61 -18.21 18.32
N ILE A 259 -11.66 -19.18 17.41
CA ILE A 259 -12.47 -20.39 17.58
C ILE A 259 -11.57 -21.54 18.04
N GLY A 260 -11.78 -22.02 19.26
CA GLY A 260 -11.06 -23.16 19.83
C GLY A 260 -9.77 -22.78 20.56
N SER A 261 -8.69 -23.54 20.33
CA SER A 261 -7.45 -23.44 21.11
C SER A 261 -6.48 -22.39 20.54
N ILE A 262 -6.89 -21.13 20.50
CA ILE A 262 -6.14 -19.98 19.98
C ILE A 262 -6.48 -18.73 20.81
N THR A 263 -5.55 -17.78 20.94
CA THR A 263 -5.82 -16.49 21.57
C THR A 263 -4.91 -15.39 21.06
N HIS A 264 -5.36 -14.14 21.18
CA HIS A 264 -4.55 -12.94 20.98
C HIS A 264 -3.83 -12.47 22.25
N ASN A 265 -4.06 -13.09 23.41
CA ASN A 265 -3.37 -12.74 24.64
C ASN A 265 -1.88 -13.16 24.62
N PRO A 266 -0.92 -12.22 24.66
CA PRO A 266 0.51 -12.54 24.56
C PRO A 266 1.09 -13.38 25.70
N ASN A 267 0.37 -13.49 26.83
CA ASN A 267 0.77 -14.30 27.98
C ASN A 267 0.45 -15.79 27.81
N ASP A 268 -0.46 -16.14 26.92
CA ASP A 268 -0.93 -17.51 26.77
C ASP A 268 0.06 -18.38 25.99
N ALA A 269 -0.04 -19.69 26.19
CA ALA A 269 0.71 -20.71 25.48
C ALA A 269 0.28 -20.83 24.00
N THR A 270 -0.95 -20.45 23.66
CA THR A 270 -1.53 -20.52 22.29
C THR A 270 -1.65 -19.15 21.61
N TYR A 271 -0.87 -18.15 22.06
CA TYR A 271 -0.83 -16.82 21.45
C TYR A 271 -0.48 -16.89 19.95
N CYS A 272 -1.38 -16.43 19.07
CA CYS A 272 -1.27 -16.53 17.62
C CYS A 272 -0.29 -15.53 16.97
N GLY A 273 0.18 -14.54 17.74
CA GLY A 273 1.06 -13.48 17.26
C GLY A 273 0.29 -12.23 16.81
N PRO A 274 1.01 -11.15 16.45
CA PRO A 274 0.38 -9.90 16.05
C PRO A 274 -0.20 -9.89 14.62
N SER A 275 0.19 -10.83 13.76
CA SER A 275 -0.27 -10.94 12.37
C SER A 275 0.01 -12.36 11.85
N PRO A 276 -0.63 -12.83 10.75
CA PRO A 276 -0.23 -14.09 10.14
C PRO A 276 1.22 -13.98 9.68
N PHE A 277 1.97 -15.07 9.85
CA PHE A 277 3.40 -15.19 9.57
C PHE A 277 4.28 -14.11 10.21
N SER A 278 3.86 -13.55 11.36
CA SER A 278 4.64 -12.54 12.08
C SER A 278 6.01 -13.03 12.56
N GLU A 279 6.17 -14.35 12.70
CA GLU A 279 7.38 -14.97 13.21
C GLU A 279 8.35 -15.34 12.08
N ALA A 280 9.65 -15.22 12.36
CA ALA A 280 10.69 -15.51 11.37
C ALA A 280 10.68 -16.98 10.96
N GLU A 281 10.34 -17.87 11.90
CA GLU A 281 10.26 -19.31 11.69
C GLU A 281 9.15 -19.69 10.70
N THR A 282 7.93 -19.21 10.91
CA THR A 282 6.76 -19.51 10.07
C THR A 282 6.85 -18.80 8.72
N SER A 283 7.37 -17.57 8.67
CA SER A 283 7.66 -16.88 7.40
C SER A 283 8.70 -17.63 6.55
N ALA A 284 9.76 -18.17 7.17
CA ALA A 284 10.77 -18.92 6.44
C ALA A 284 10.23 -20.24 5.87
N GLU A 285 9.43 -20.96 6.64
CA GLU A 285 8.77 -22.19 6.15
C GLU A 285 7.74 -21.89 5.05
N ARG A 286 6.95 -20.82 5.21
CA ARG A 286 6.03 -20.34 4.17
C ARG A 286 6.76 -20.12 2.85
N ASP A 287 7.80 -19.31 2.87
CA ASP A 287 8.55 -18.94 1.65
C ASP A 287 9.20 -20.17 1.02
N PHE A 288 9.69 -21.10 1.85
CA PHE A 288 10.22 -22.36 1.36
C PHE A 288 9.15 -23.22 0.68
N ILE A 289 8.00 -23.45 1.32
CA ILE A 289 6.89 -24.23 0.74
C ILE A 289 6.36 -23.60 -0.55
N LEU A 290 6.24 -22.27 -0.61
CA LEU A 290 5.80 -21.55 -1.80
C LEU A 290 6.82 -21.61 -2.95
N SER A 291 8.11 -21.77 -2.65
CA SER A 291 9.17 -21.90 -3.65
C SER A 291 9.28 -23.29 -4.29
N ARG A 292 8.49 -24.26 -3.83
CA ARG A 292 8.60 -25.69 -4.13
C ARG A 292 7.30 -26.28 -4.61
N ASP A 293 7.36 -27.41 -5.31
CA ASP A 293 6.17 -28.15 -5.77
C ASP A 293 5.92 -29.37 -4.87
N PHE A 294 5.61 -29.12 -3.59
CA PHE A 294 5.22 -30.16 -2.64
C PHE A 294 3.86 -30.76 -2.96
N CYS A 295 3.76 -32.09 -2.89
CA CYS A 295 2.47 -32.80 -3.01
C CYS A 295 2.04 -33.50 -1.73
N ALA A 296 2.99 -33.75 -0.82
CA ALA A 296 2.74 -34.45 0.43
C ALA A 296 3.69 -33.97 1.51
N GLY A 297 3.25 -33.99 2.76
CA GLY A 297 4.16 -33.75 3.88
C GLY A 297 3.62 -34.23 5.21
N ILE A 298 4.51 -34.25 6.22
CA ILE A 298 4.16 -34.50 7.62
C ILE A 298 4.87 -33.47 8.50
N THR A 299 4.10 -32.80 9.36
CA THR A 299 4.63 -32.06 10.51
C THR A 299 4.47 -32.93 11.76
N PHE A 300 5.59 -33.27 12.38
CA PHE A 300 5.62 -34.11 13.57
C PHE A 300 5.48 -33.25 14.83
N HIS A 301 4.58 -33.68 15.69
CA HIS A 301 4.25 -33.13 16.99
C HIS A 301 4.27 -34.23 18.06
N THR A 302 4.22 -33.85 19.33
CA THR A 302 3.91 -34.78 20.42
C THR A 302 2.93 -34.11 21.39
N HIS A 303 1.92 -34.78 21.94
CA HIS A 303 1.68 -36.22 21.90
C HIS A 303 0.20 -36.53 21.82
N SER A 304 -0.16 -37.77 21.42
CA SER A 304 -1.49 -38.40 21.57
C SER A 304 -1.66 -39.69 20.74
N GLU A 305 -0.66 -40.11 19.96
CA GLU A 305 -0.73 -41.26 19.04
C GLU A 305 -1.79 -41.08 17.93
N LEU A 306 -1.78 -39.90 17.27
CA LEU A 306 -2.76 -39.50 16.27
C LEU A 306 -2.13 -39.24 14.89
N VAL A 307 -2.92 -39.47 13.84
CA VAL A 307 -2.65 -38.96 12.49
C VAL A 307 -3.80 -38.04 12.10
N LEU A 308 -3.48 -36.78 11.85
CA LEU A 308 -4.42 -35.69 11.66
C LEU A 308 -4.31 -35.09 10.25
N TRP A 309 -5.45 -34.67 9.69
CA TRP A 309 -5.53 -33.96 8.41
C TRP A 309 -6.54 -32.81 8.48
N SER A 310 -6.40 -31.86 7.56
CA SER A 310 -7.31 -30.70 7.47
C SER A 310 -8.79 -31.08 7.36
N TRP A 311 -9.72 -30.28 7.86
CA TRP A 311 -9.49 -28.98 8.50
C TRP A 311 -9.34 -29.08 10.02
N GLY A 312 -8.46 -28.25 10.57
CA GLY A 312 -8.28 -27.96 11.99
C GLY A 312 -9.25 -26.89 12.49
N TYR A 313 -9.60 -25.88 11.69
CA TYR A 313 -10.44 -24.78 12.17
C TYR A 313 -11.91 -25.16 12.42
N GLY A 314 -12.41 -26.21 11.77
CA GLY A 314 -13.80 -26.63 11.91
C GLY A 314 -14.09 -27.99 11.29
N TYR A 315 -15.29 -28.50 11.54
CA TYR A 315 -15.74 -29.83 11.10
C TYR A 315 -16.20 -29.87 9.63
N TYR A 316 -15.66 -28.98 8.80
CA TYR A 316 -15.97 -28.89 7.38
C TYR A 316 -15.25 -30.01 6.62
N THR A 317 -15.88 -30.53 5.59
CA THR A 317 -15.29 -31.58 4.74
C THR A 317 -14.24 -30.95 3.81
N PRO A 318 -12.96 -31.36 3.87
CA PRO A 318 -11.94 -30.84 2.96
C PRO A 318 -12.13 -31.35 1.51
N PRO A 319 -11.64 -30.62 0.50
CA PRO A 319 -11.41 -31.14 -0.84
C PRO A 319 -10.76 -32.53 -0.85
N ASN A 320 -11.17 -33.40 -1.77
CA ASN A 320 -10.64 -34.76 -1.90
C ASN A 320 -10.67 -35.61 -0.61
N ASN A 321 -11.60 -35.33 0.32
CA ASN A 321 -11.66 -35.96 1.65
C ASN A 321 -11.51 -37.49 1.66
N ASP A 322 -12.20 -38.21 0.77
CA ASP A 322 -12.11 -39.68 0.72
C ASP A 322 -10.67 -40.16 0.48
N PHE A 323 -9.93 -39.45 -0.36
CA PHE A 323 -8.53 -39.76 -0.67
C PHE A 323 -7.60 -39.40 0.49
N VAL A 324 -7.78 -38.20 1.07
CA VAL A 324 -7.01 -37.75 2.25
C VAL A 324 -7.23 -38.68 3.45
N THR A 325 -8.50 -39.05 3.72
CA THR A 325 -8.88 -39.99 4.78
C THR A 325 -8.24 -41.37 4.55
N SER A 326 -8.25 -41.87 3.30
CA SER A 326 -7.61 -43.14 2.96
C SER A 326 -6.09 -43.12 3.19
N LEU A 327 -5.42 -42.01 2.84
CA LEU A 327 -4.00 -41.84 3.08
C LEU A 327 -3.68 -41.76 4.58
N GLY A 328 -4.40 -40.92 5.33
CA GLY A 328 -4.24 -40.79 6.78
C GLY A 328 -4.47 -42.11 7.51
N THR A 329 -5.51 -42.87 7.12
CA THR A 329 -5.75 -44.23 7.65
C THR A 329 -4.62 -45.20 7.30
N GLY A 330 -4.07 -45.11 6.09
CA GLY A 330 -2.94 -45.92 5.65
C GLY A 330 -1.69 -45.66 6.49
N ILE A 331 -1.34 -44.38 6.70
CA ILE A 331 -0.25 -43.94 7.59
C ILE A 331 -0.49 -44.50 8.99
N ALA A 332 -1.65 -44.21 9.58
CA ALA A 332 -1.98 -44.59 10.94
C ALA A 332 -1.90 -46.11 11.18
N SER A 333 -2.35 -46.92 10.21
CA SER A 333 -2.34 -48.38 10.30
C SER A 333 -0.95 -49.02 10.35
N LEU A 334 0.11 -48.25 10.05
CA LEU A 334 1.49 -48.70 10.04
C LEU A 334 2.27 -48.25 11.27
N ILE A 335 1.71 -47.37 12.10
CA ILE A 335 2.38 -46.84 13.29
C ILE A 335 1.79 -47.54 14.51
N ALA A 336 2.53 -48.46 15.12
CA ALA A 336 2.09 -49.14 16.34
C ALA A 336 2.10 -48.18 17.55
N GLN A 337 1.09 -48.32 18.42
CA GLN A 337 1.05 -47.62 19.71
C GLN A 337 2.15 -48.15 20.65
N GLU A 338 2.64 -47.31 21.56
CA GLU A 338 3.74 -47.63 22.49
C GLU A 338 3.44 -48.88 23.33
N ASP A 339 2.19 -49.06 23.73
CA ASP A 339 1.74 -50.19 24.55
C ASP A 339 1.36 -51.43 23.73
N TYR A 340 1.51 -51.39 22.41
CA TYR A 340 1.11 -52.42 21.45
C TYR A 340 -0.38 -52.78 21.49
N SER A 341 -1.25 -51.92 22.02
CA SER A 341 -2.69 -52.16 22.07
C SER A 341 -3.37 -51.99 20.71
N GLY A 342 -2.71 -51.29 19.78
CA GLY A 342 -3.19 -51.07 18.42
C GLY A 342 -2.21 -50.25 17.60
N THR A 343 -2.77 -49.48 16.68
CA THR A 343 -2.05 -48.51 15.85
C THR A 343 -2.56 -47.11 16.15
N TYR A 344 -1.87 -46.09 15.65
CA TYR A 344 -2.30 -44.71 15.83
C TYR A 344 -3.72 -44.49 15.30
N PHE A 345 -4.41 -43.49 15.85
CA PHE A 345 -5.79 -43.19 15.49
C PHE A 345 -5.86 -42.11 14.40
N PRO A 346 -6.46 -42.40 13.22
CA PRO A 346 -6.65 -41.42 12.16
C PRO A 346 -7.92 -40.59 12.39
N GLN A 347 -7.83 -39.26 12.34
CA GLN A 347 -9.00 -38.36 12.37
C GLN A 347 -8.73 -37.00 11.72
N GLN A 348 -9.78 -36.26 11.41
CA GLN A 348 -9.65 -34.85 11.03
C GLN A 348 -9.14 -34.02 12.23
N SER A 349 -8.30 -33.01 11.98
CA SER A 349 -7.68 -32.19 13.03
C SER A 349 -8.70 -31.58 14.00
N ALA A 350 -9.83 -31.05 13.52
CA ALA A 350 -10.89 -30.49 14.37
C ALA A 350 -11.52 -31.50 15.36
N GLU A 351 -11.43 -32.81 15.10
CA GLU A 351 -11.93 -33.86 16.03
C GLU A 351 -11.14 -33.92 17.34
N LEU A 352 -9.83 -33.59 17.29
CA LEU A 352 -9.01 -33.35 18.47
C LEU A 352 -9.57 -32.12 19.20
N TYR A 353 -9.44 -30.94 18.59
CA TYR A 353 -10.13 -29.70 18.94
C TYR A 353 -9.95 -28.66 17.82
N PRO A 354 -10.87 -27.69 17.66
CA PRO A 354 -10.70 -26.63 16.67
C PRO A 354 -9.47 -25.74 16.91
N THR A 355 -8.75 -25.40 15.84
CA THR A 355 -7.61 -24.47 15.82
C THR A 355 -7.53 -23.73 14.50
N THR A 356 -7.12 -22.46 14.52
CA THR A 356 -6.82 -21.69 13.30
C THR A 356 -5.33 -21.36 13.24
N GLY A 357 -4.83 -21.09 12.02
CA GLY A 357 -3.45 -20.67 11.80
C GLY A 357 -2.40 -21.78 12.01
N ASP A 358 -2.77 -23.04 11.84
CA ASP A 358 -1.82 -24.16 11.84
C ASP A 358 -1.22 -24.45 10.46
N ALA A 359 -0.07 -25.14 10.44
CA ALA A 359 0.68 -25.45 9.23
C ALA A 359 -0.08 -26.38 8.28
N THR A 360 -0.87 -27.31 8.81
CA THR A 360 -1.60 -28.33 8.04
C THR A 360 -2.72 -27.69 7.22
N ASP A 361 -3.56 -26.88 7.86
CA ASP A 361 -4.63 -26.15 7.18
C ASP A 361 -4.11 -25.15 6.15
N TRP A 362 -3.09 -24.37 6.52
CA TRP A 362 -2.50 -23.42 5.59
C TRP A 362 -1.86 -24.11 4.38
N GLY A 363 -1.04 -25.15 4.59
CA GLY A 363 -0.37 -25.87 3.51
C GLY A 363 -1.36 -26.53 2.56
N PHE A 364 -2.38 -27.20 3.11
CA PHE A 364 -3.44 -27.84 2.32
C PHE A 364 -4.26 -26.82 1.54
N GLY A 365 -4.69 -25.76 2.21
CA GLY A 365 -5.49 -24.68 1.65
C GLY A 365 -4.79 -23.94 0.52
N THR A 366 -3.60 -23.41 0.77
CA THR A 366 -2.83 -22.66 -0.23
C THR A 366 -2.50 -23.55 -1.43
N GLY A 367 -2.19 -24.84 -1.22
CA GLY A 367 -2.03 -25.81 -2.31
C GLY A 367 -3.28 -25.91 -3.17
N HIS A 368 -4.45 -26.12 -2.56
CA HIS A 368 -5.70 -26.36 -3.28
C HIS A 368 -6.31 -25.09 -3.91
N TYR A 369 -6.43 -24.01 -3.16
CA TYR A 369 -7.22 -22.82 -3.51
C TYR A 369 -6.42 -21.71 -4.18
N GLU A 370 -5.13 -21.57 -3.87
CA GLU A 370 -4.28 -20.53 -4.47
C GLU A 370 -3.46 -21.08 -5.65
N ARG A 371 -2.82 -22.24 -5.46
CA ARG A 371 -1.91 -22.82 -6.47
C ARG A 371 -2.60 -23.78 -7.42
N GLY A 372 -3.74 -24.33 -7.01
CA GLY A 372 -4.42 -25.39 -7.75
C GLY A 372 -3.52 -26.61 -7.92
N ALA A 373 -2.71 -26.94 -6.91
CA ALA A 373 -1.81 -28.09 -6.86
C ALA A 373 -1.86 -28.65 -5.44
N ASP A 374 -2.60 -29.75 -5.23
CA ASP A 374 -2.87 -30.27 -3.90
C ASP A 374 -1.57 -30.65 -3.16
N PHE A 375 -1.34 -30.00 -2.02
CA PHE A 375 -0.30 -30.33 -1.05
C PHE A 375 -0.96 -30.96 0.18
N ILE A 376 -0.96 -32.30 0.26
CA ILE A 376 -1.57 -32.99 1.40
C ILE A 376 -0.58 -32.99 2.57
N PHE A 377 -0.81 -32.11 3.54
CA PHE A 377 0.03 -31.99 4.72
C PHE A 377 -0.66 -32.66 5.92
N PHE A 378 -0.03 -33.66 6.53
CA PHE A 378 -0.55 -34.32 7.73
C PHE A 378 0.14 -33.79 8.98
N THR A 379 -0.58 -33.76 10.10
CA THR A 379 0.01 -33.63 11.43
C THR A 379 0.07 -35.00 12.08
N ILE A 380 1.19 -35.39 12.67
CA ILE A 380 1.29 -36.60 13.49
C ILE A 380 1.60 -36.21 14.92
N GLU A 381 0.75 -36.62 15.86
CA GLU A 381 1.00 -36.50 17.30
C GLU A 381 1.64 -37.79 17.79
N GLU A 382 2.97 -37.85 17.84
CA GLU A 382 3.70 -39.06 18.22
C GLU A 382 3.57 -39.34 19.72
N CYS A 383 3.68 -40.62 20.10
CA CYS A 383 3.79 -41.10 21.48
C CYS A 383 2.69 -40.62 22.45
N GLN A 384 2.78 -41.02 23.72
CA GLN A 384 1.79 -40.79 24.77
C GLN A 384 2.18 -39.67 25.74
N GLN A 385 3.39 -39.11 25.60
CA GLN A 385 3.96 -38.06 26.47
C GLN A 385 4.91 -37.19 25.64
N PHE A 386 5.16 -35.94 26.05
CA PHE A 386 6.13 -35.07 25.37
C PHE A 386 7.54 -35.68 25.28
N GLN A 387 7.97 -36.35 26.34
CA GLN A 387 9.21 -37.13 26.38
C GLN A 387 8.87 -38.54 26.82
N PRO A 388 8.65 -39.48 25.88
CA PRO A 388 8.42 -40.87 26.25
C PRO A 388 9.65 -41.44 26.97
N PRO A 389 9.47 -42.49 27.80
CA PRO A 389 10.59 -43.19 28.41
C PRO A 389 11.61 -43.61 27.35
N THR A 390 12.91 -43.51 27.67
CA THR A 390 13.99 -43.85 26.73
C THR A 390 13.86 -45.25 26.14
N SER A 391 13.29 -46.19 26.90
CA SER A 391 13.03 -47.55 26.42
C SER A 391 12.05 -47.62 25.24
N HIS A 392 11.21 -46.60 25.06
CA HIS A 392 10.20 -46.51 24.01
C HIS A 392 10.62 -45.60 22.86
N LEU A 393 11.52 -44.62 23.06
CA LEU A 393 11.94 -43.70 21.99
C LEU A 393 12.39 -44.42 20.72
N ALA A 394 13.18 -45.50 20.85
CA ALA A 394 13.65 -46.31 19.71
C ALA A 394 12.55 -47.12 19.01
N GLN A 395 11.40 -47.33 19.68
CA GLN A 395 10.18 -47.86 19.07
C GLN A 395 9.44 -46.72 18.38
N VAL A 396 9.15 -45.62 19.09
CA VAL A 396 8.42 -44.45 18.56
C VAL A 396 8.97 -43.99 17.22
N VAL A 397 10.29 -43.74 17.12
CA VAL A 397 10.90 -43.27 15.87
C VAL A 397 10.87 -44.32 14.75
N ARG A 398 10.90 -45.61 15.09
CA ARG A 398 10.86 -46.72 14.13
C ARG A 398 9.46 -46.91 13.56
N GLU A 399 8.44 -46.91 14.42
CA GLU A 399 7.06 -47.08 13.98
C GLU A 399 6.61 -45.84 13.17
N ASN A 400 7.00 -44.63 13.57
CA ASN A 400 6.71 -43.41 12.79
C ASN A 400 7.44 -43.39 11.43
N PHE A 401 8.63 -43.99 11.31
CA PHE A 401 9.28 -44.19 10.01
C PHE A 401 8.40 -44.99 9.05
N ASP A 402 7.71 -46.04 9.50
CA ASP A 402 6.87 -46.87 8.64
C ASP A 402 5.69 -46.08 8.05
N GLY A 403 5.04 -45.23 8.87
CA GLY A 403 3.99 -44.32 8.41
C GLY A 403 4.51 -43.23 7.47
N ALA A 404 5.64 -42.58 7.81
CA ALA A 404 6.26 -41.55 6.99
C ALA A 404 6.70 -42.11 5.62
N TYR A 405 7.33 -43.29 5.63
CA TYR A 405 7.79 -43.98 4.42
C TYR A 405 6.62 -44.42 3.54
N TYR A 406 5.48 -44.81 4.12
CA TYR A 406 4.27 -45.05 3.35
C TYR A 406 3.80 -43.81 2.60
N LEU A 407 3.76 -42.63 3.23
CA LEU A 407 3.41 -41.38 2.54
C LEU A 407 4.39 -41.07 1.40
N LEU A 408 5.69 -41.24 1.62
CA LEU A 408 6.72 -41.09 0.58
C LEU A 408 6.43 -41.97 -0.64
N GLN A 409 6.02 -43.22 -0.41
CA GLN A 409 5.63 -44.14 -1.49
C GLN A 409 4.39 -43.65 -2.25
N GLN A 410 3.47 -42.96 -1.59
CA GLN A 410 2.25 -42.44 -2.21
C GLN A 410 2.43 -41.13 -2.99
N ALA A 411 3.56 -40.42 -2.86
CA ALA A 411 3.79 -39.12 -3.50
C ALA A 411 3.48 -39.12 -5.02
N GLY A 412 3.95 -40.14 -5.75
CA GLY A 412 3.65 -40.31 -7.17
C GLY A 412 2.17 -40.61 -7.45
N THR A 413 1.50 -41.35 -6.57
CA THR A 413 0.05 -41.63 -6.66
C THR A 413 -0.74 -40.34 -6.45
N ILE A 414 -0.37 -39.51 -5.49
CA ILE A 414 -1.02 -38.22 -5.20
C ILE A 414 -1.01 -37.34 -6.46
N ARG A 415 0.19 -37.13 -7.02
CA ARG A 415 0.41 -36.35 -8.25
C ARG A 415 -0.37 -36.86 -9.48
N SER A 416 -0.50 -38.17 -9.62
CA SER A 416 -1.13 -38.78 -10.81
C SER A 416 -2.63 -39.03 -10.67
N THR A 417 -3.16 -39.05 -9.45
CA THR A 417 -4.57 -39.39 -9.17
C THR A 417 -5.44 -38.15 -8.98
N LEU A 418 -4.92 -37.12 -8.31
CA LEU A 418 -5.70 -35.93 -8.02
C LEU A 418 -5.81 -35.04 -9.26
N THR A 419 -7.04 -34.63 -9.57
CA THR A 419 -7.29 -33.63 -10.61
C THR A 419 -7.17 -32.27 -9.95
N PRO A 420 -6.27 -31.38 -10.40
CA PRO A 420 -6.09 -30.10 -9.74
C PRO A 420 -7.30 -29.16 -9.94
N ARG A 421 -7.49 -28.24 -8.99
CA ARG A 421 -8.52 -27.20 -9.08
C ARG A 421 -8.12 -26.17 -10.12
N VAL A 422 -9.07 -25.73 -10.96
CA VAL A 422 -8.84 -24.57 -11.83
C VAL A 422 -8.76 -23.33 -10.96
N ILE A 423 -7.69 -22.56 -11.11
CA ILE A 423 -7.52 -21.26 -10.46
C ILE A 423 -8.00 -20.17 -11.42
N PRO A 424 -8.63 -19.09 -10.92
CA PRO A 424 -9.03 -17.97 -11.77
C PRO A 424 -7.87 -17.53 -12.68
N PRO A 425 -8.11 -17.33 -13.99
CA PRO A 425 -7.04 -16.95 -14.91
C PRO A 425 -6.68 -15.48 -14.71
N VAL A 426 -5.51 -15.08 -15.19
CA VAL A 426 -5.09 -13.67 -15.21
C VAL A 426 -5.41 -13.10 -16.58
N ILE A 427 -6.31 -12.13 -16.64
CA ILE A 427 -6.62 -11.41 -17.88
C ILE A 427 -5.45 -10.46 -18.18
N ALA A 428 -5.07 -10.35 -19.46
CA ALA A 428 -4.07 -9.39 -19.89
C ALA A 428 -4.63 -7.97 -19.84
N ASP A 429 -3.80 -6.98 -19.49
CA ASP A 429 -4.19 -5.57 -19.50
C ASP A 429 -4.75 -5.17 -20.87
N ILE A 430 -6.02 -4.75 -20.89
CA ILE A 430 -6.72 -4.32 -22.10
C ILE A 430 -6.50 -2.82 -22.32
N GLY A 431 -6.52 -2.04 -21.24
CA GLY A 431 -6.30 -0.60 -21.24
C GLY A 431 -7.25 0.18 -22.16
N THR A 432 -6.69 1.20 -22.83
CA THR A 432 -7.45 2.02 -23.78
C THR A 432 -7.40 1.42 -25.18
N VAL A 433 -8.58 1.22 -25.77
CA VAL A 433 -8.73 0.65 -27.12
C VAL A 433 -9.35 1.68 -28.07
N PRO A 434 -8.89 1.73 -29.35
CA PRO A 434 -9.24 2.80 -30.29
C PRO A 434 -10.65 2.67 -30.90
N SER A 435 -11.30 1.51 -30.71
CA SER A 435 -12.62 1.19 -31.25
C SER A 435 -13.32 0.15 -30.38
N GLY A 436 -14.62 -0.03 -30.58
CA GLY A 436 -15.38 -1.10 -29.93
C GLY A 436 -15.10 -2.52 -30.41
N GLU A 437 -13.95 -2.74 -31.07
CA GLU A 437 -13.44 -4.04 -31.50
C GLU A 437 -12.06 -4.24 -30.86
N TYR A 438 -11.94 -5.28 -30.04
CA TYR A 438 -10.71 -5.66 -29.33
C TYR A 438 -10.85 -7.09 -28.79
N THR A 439 -9.76 -7.67 -28.30
CA THR A 439 -9.73 -9.04 -27.79
C THR A 439 -9.43 -9.02 -26.29
N VAL A 440 -10.20 -9.77 -25.52
CA VAL A 440 -9.90 -10.06 -24.11
C VAL A 440 -9.12 -11.37 -24.09
N GLU A 441 -7.85 -11.32 -23.68
CA GLU A 441 -6.96 -12.47 -23.58
C GLU A 441 -6.66 -12.78 -22.12
N TRP A 442 -6.43 -14.05 -21.78
CA TRP A 442 -6.04 -14.44 -20.42
C TRP A 442 -5.01 -15.57 -20.42
N THR A 443 -4.30 -15.69 -19.30
CA THR A 443 -3.32 -16.74 -19.06
C THR A 443 -3.80 -17.64 -17.92
N GLU A 444 -3.65 -18.95 -18.13
CA GLU A 444 -3.92 -19.97 -17.11
C GLU A 444 -2.86 -19.92 -16.01
N VAL A 445 -3.27 -19.88 -14.74
CA VAL A 445 -2.34 -19.93 -13.60
C VAL A 445 -1.74 -21.32 -13.44
N ASN A 446 -2.55 -22.38 -13.59
CA ASN A 446 -2.09 -23.77 -13.59
C ASN A 446 -2.70 -24.57 -14.74
N PRO A 447 -1.98 -24.73 -15.86
CA PRO A 447 -2.43 -25.52 -17.00
C PRO A 447 -2.68 -27.00 -16.69
N ALA A 448 -2.06 -27.55 -15.62
CA ALA A 448 -2.28 -28.95 -15.22
C ALA A 448 -3.70 -29.20 -14.71
N ALA A 449 -4.44 -28.16 -14.31
CA ALA A 449 -5.87 -28.26 -13.98
C ALA A 449 -6.76 -28.56 -15.21
N ASN A 450 -6.20 -28.44 -16.43
CA ASN A 450 -6.80 -28.78 -17.72
C ASN A 450 -8.24 -28.24 -17.87
N PRO A 451 -8.43 -26.91 -17.81
CA PRO A 451 -9.74 -26.30 -17.99
C PRO A 451 -10.29 -26.65 -19.38
N THR A 452 -11.56 -27.06 -19.45
CA THR A 452 -12.18 -27.52 -20.70
C THR A 452 -12.97 -26.43 -21.41
N ARG A 453 -13.30 -25.34 -20.70
CA ARG A 453 -13.97 -24.16 -21.23
C ARG A 453 -13.90 -22.99 -20.25
N TRP A 454 -14.15 -21.80 -20.77
CA TRP A 454 -14.15 -20.54 -20.04
C TRP A 454 -15.48 -19.80 -20.18
N GLN A 455 -15.79 -19.03 -19.14
CA GLN A 455 -16.87 -18.05 -19.11
C GLN A 455 -16.27 -16.66 -19.08
N VAL A 456 -16.79 -15.77 -19.91
CA VAL A 456 -16.43 -14.35 -19.96
C VAL A 456 -17.68 -13.55 -19.60
N ASP A 457 -17.58 -12.76 -18.53
CA ASP A 457 -18.60 -11.81 -18.14
C ASP A 457 -18.14 -10.39 -18.46
N GLU A 458 -19.09 -9.57 -18.92
CA GLU A 458 -18.96 -8.13 -19.07
C GLU A 458 -19.77 -7.43 -17.98
N LEU A 459 -19.16 -6.45 -17.32
CA LEU A 459 -19.75 -5.65 -16.27
C LEU A 459 -19.75 -4.17 -16.70
N THR A 460 -20.92 -3.54 -16.62
CA THR A 460 -21.14 -2.14 -16.99
C THR A 460 -22.06 -1.44 -15.99
N ASP A 461 -22.33 -0.15 -16.23
CA ASP A 461 -23.21 0.68 -15.39
C ASP A 461 -22.78 0.68 -13.92
N VAL A 462 -21.47 0.92 -13.71
CA VAL A 462 -20.84 0.95 -12.38
C VAL A 462 -21.40 2.10 -11.54
N SER A 463 -21.70 1.80 -10.29
CA SER A 463 -22.14 2.76 -9.28
C SER A 463 -21.22 2.63 -8.07
N VAL A 464 -20.48 3.68 -7.76
CA VAL A 464 -19.64 3.78 -6.57
C VAL A 464 -20.22 4.88 -5.67
N ILE A 465 -20.57 4.52 -4.44
CA ILE A 465 -21.17 5.44 -3.48
C ILE A 465 -20.50 5.32 -2.11
N THR A 466 -20.79 6.28 -1.25
CA THR A 466 -20.68 6.09 0.20
C THR A 466 -21.95 5.40 0.66
N ASP A 467 -21.83 4.21 1.24
CA ASP A 467 -22.96 3.47 1.82
C ASP A 467 -23.16 3.89 3.27
N ASP A 468 -24.18 4.70 3.52
CA ASP A 468 -24.65 5.16 4.83
C ASP A 468 -25.67 4.20 5.47
N VAL A 469 -25.80 2.99 4.90
CA VAL A 469 -26.67 1.90 5.39
C VAL A 469 -28.17 2.24 5.34
N GLU A 470 -28.56 3.37 4.73
CA GLU A 470 -29.96 3.78 4.61
C GLU A 470 -30.70 3.11 3.46
N GLY A 471 -29.94 2.72 2.43
CA GLY A 471 -30.41 2.03 1.24
C GLY A 471 -30.64 0.53 1.41
N THR A 472 -30.53 -0.18 0.28
CA THR A 472 -30.50 -1.66 0.25
C THR A 472 -29.10 -2.15 0.56
N ALA A 473 -28.99 -3.28 1.26
CA ALA A 473 -27.70 -3.91 1.59
C ALA A 473 -27.19 -4.83 0.46
N ASP A 474 -27.55 -4.57 -0.80
CA ASP A 474 -27.17 -5.38 -1.96
C ASP A 474 -25.68 -5.27 -2.35
N ARG A 475 -24.97 -4.31 -1.75
CA ARG A 475 -23.52 -4.12 -1.88
C ARG A 475 -22.70 -5.00 -0.93
N TRP A 476 -23.35 -5.67 0.02
CA TRP A 476 -22.68 -6.44 1.05
C TRP A 476 -23.29 -7.84 1.22
N GLU A 477 -22.43 -8.84 1.26
CA GLU A 477 -22.73 -10.14 1.83
C GLU A 477 -22.57 -10.02 3.35
N ILE A 478 -23.65 -10.30 4.07
CA ILE A 478 -23.77 -10.11 5.51
C ILE A 478 -23.83 -11.49 6.16
N ASP A 479 -22.84 -11.82 6.98
CA ASP A 479 -22.84 -12.98 7.85
C ASP A 479 -22.45 -12.55 9.28
N GLY A 480 -23.27 -12.86 10.28
CA GLY A 480 -23.07 -12.35 11.65
C GLY A 480 -23.34 -10.85 11.86
N PHE A 481 -23.11 -9.99 10.87
CA PHE A 481 -23.51 -8.58 10.94
C PHE A 481 -25.03 -8.38 10.77
N SER A 482 -25.51 -7.20 11.14
CA SER A 482 -26.89 -6.78 10.98
C SER A 482 -27.02 -5.27 10.85
N VAL A 483 -28.12 -4.79 10.26
CA VAL A 483 -28.45 -3.36 10.24
C VAL A 483 -29.00 -2.96 11.61
N SER A 484 -28.34 -2.00 12.26
CA SER A 484 -28.68 -1.51 13.60
C SER A 484 -29.12 -0.05 13.58
N THR A 485 -30.01 0.32 14.50
CA THR A 485 -30.42 1.72 14.74
C THR A 485 -29.92 2.27 16.09
N VAL A 486 -29.14 1.46 16.81
CA VAL A 486 -28.64 1.78 18.16
C VAL A 486 -27.59 2.88 18.06
N ARG A 487 -26.45 2.55 17.46
CA ARG A 487 -25.38 3.49 17.11
C ARG A 487 -25.40 3.72 15.61
N LYS A 488 -25.16 4.96 15.20
CA LYS A 488 -25.02 5.40 13.81
C LYS A 488 -24.20 6.67 13.83
N HIS A 489 -23.38 6.88 12.81
CA HIS A 489 -22.61 8.10 12.63
C HIS A 489 -23.44 9.10 11.82
N SER A 490 -23.93 8.67 10.66
CA SER A 490 -24.84 9.44 9.82
C SER A 490 -26.21 8.77 9.75
N GLY A 491 -27.19 9.43 9.12
CA GLY A 491 -28.54 8.88 8.97
C GLY A 491 -29.19 8.38 10.26
N SER A 492 -29.73 7.16 10.19
CA SER A 492 -30.52 6.47 11.22
C SER A 492 -30.07 5.02 11.48
N LYS A 493 -29.15 4.48 10.66
CA LYS A 493 -28.69 3.10 10.69
C LYS A 493 -27.16 3.00 10.60
N SER A 494 -26.62 1.84 10.94
CA SER A 494 -25.25 1.40 10.66
C SER A 494 -25.21 -0.13 10.60
N PHE A 495 -24.09 -0.71 10.15
CA PHE A 495 -23.85 -2.14 10.33
C PHE A 495 -23.33 -2.41 11.74
N LYS A 496 -23.79 -3.50 12.35
CA LYS A 496 -23.38 -3.96 13.68
C LYS A 496 -23.04 -5.45 13.64
N SER A 497 -21.91 -5.84 14.21
CA SER A 497 -21.60 -7.24 14.49
C SER A 497 -22.62 -7.90 15.43
N SER A 498 -22.59 -9.23 15.49
CA SER A 498 -23.35 -10.01 16.46
C SER A 498 -22.77 -9.84 17.88
N MET A 499 -23.49 -10.41 18.85
CA MET A 499 -23.09 -10.48 20.25
C MET A 499 -23.03 -11.96 20.64
N LEU A 500 -22.30 -12.75 19.85
CA LEU A 500 -22.13 -14.19 20.06
C LEU A 500 -20.67 -14.47 20.40
N ASP A 501 -20.47 -15.41 21.32
CA ASP A 501 -19.16 -15.96 21.64
C ASP A 501 -18.68 -16.87 20.50
N GLU A 502 -17.35 -16.93 20.31
CA GLU A 502 -16.67 -17.86 19.40
C GLU A 502 -17.18 -17.78 17.96
N THR A 503 -17.34 -16.56 17.45
CA THR A 503 -17.81 -16.34 16.10
C THR A 503 -16.82 -15.57 15.25
N ALA A 504 -17.08 -15.57 13.94
CA ALA A 504 -16.38 -14.78 12.94
C ALA A 504 -17.42 -14.08 12.07
N ASP A 505 -17.95 -12.97 12.57
CA ASP A 505 -18.91 -12.17 11.82
C ASP A 505 -18.17 -11.46 10.68
N VAL A 506 -18.75 -11.45 9.47
CA VAL A 506 -18.19 -10.77 8.31
C VAL A 506 -19.20 -9.93 7.55
N LEU A 507 -18.73 -8.78 7.08
CA LEU A 507 -19.41 -7.90 6.13
C LEU A 507 -18.50 -7.76 4.91
N THR A 508 -18.81 -8.45 3.83
CA THR A 508 -17.96 -8.53 2.63
C THR A 508 -18.62 -7.83 1.45
N SER A 509 -17.88 -7.02 0.69
CA SER A 509 -18.42 -6.40 -0.53
C SER A 509 -18.85 -7.45 -1.56
N THR A 510 -20.00 -7.30 -2.20
CA THR A 510 -20.50 -8.27 -3.20
C THR A 510 -19.77 -8.24 -4.53
N HIS A 511 -19.06 -7.14 -4.81
CA HIS A 511 -18.33 -6.93 -6.06
C HIS A 511 -16.98 -6.29 -5.79
N ALA A 512 -15.99 -6.61 -6.63
CA ALA A 512 -14.69 -5.99 -6.58
C ALA A 512 -14.73 -4.54 -7.09
N TYR A 513 -14.05 -3.65 -6.37
CA TYR A 513 -13.82 -2.26 -6.72
C TYR A 513 -12.50 -2.13 -7.47
N TYR A 514 -12.50 -1.50 -8.65
CA TYR A 514 -11.26 -1.21 -9.38
C TYR A 514 -10.59 0.04 -8.78
N VAL A 515 -9.36 -0.10 -8.31
CA VAL A 515 -8.67 0.94 -7.54
C VAL A 515 -7.97 1.93 -8.47
N GLU A 516 -8.33 3.20 -8.33
CA GLU A 516 -7.74 4.33 -9.05
C GLU A 516 -6.64 5.01 -8.21
N PRO A 517 -5.73 5.80 -8.83
CA PRO A 517 -4.75 6.60 -8.08
C PRO A 517 -5.41 7.50 -7.03
N ASP A 518 -4.74 7.67 -5.89
CA ASP A 518 -5.20 8.46 -4.73
C ASP A 518 -6.43 7.90 -3.99
N ASP A 519 -6.94 6.73 -4.37
CA ASP A 519 -8.05 6.09 -3.66
C ASP A 519 -7.70 5.68 -2.23
N SER A 520 -8.71 5.73 -1.37
CA SER A 520 -8.65 5.24 0.00
C SER A 520 -9.96 4.58 0.39
N LEU A 521 -9.88 3.49 1.14
CA LEU A 521 -11.03 2.93 1.85
C LEU A 521 -11.31 3.83 3.06
N THR A 522 -12.44 4.52 3.03
CA THR A 522 -12.89 5.41 4.10
C THR A 522 -14.20 4.92 4.71
N PHE A 523 -14.30 4.98 6.02
CA PHE A 523 -15.50 4.58 6.76
C PHE A 523 -15.48 5.23 8.14
N TRP A 524 -16.61 5.19 8.83
CA TRP A 524 -16.69 5.48 10.25
C TRP A 524 -16.86 4.19 11.03
N ILE A 525 -16.11 4.06 12.11
CA ILE A 525 -16.16 2.89 12.99
C ILE A 525 -16.36 3.31 14.44
N TRP A 526 -17.18 2.57 15.17
CA TRP A 526 -17.29 2.63 16.62
C TRP A 526 -17.19 1.21 17.15
N TYR A 527 -16.39 0.99 18.18
CA TYR A 527 -16.24 -0.34 18.76
C TYR A 527 -16.06 -0.25 20.28
N ASP A 528 -16.56 -1.28 20.95
CA ASP A 528 -16.36 -1.58 22.36
C ASP A 528 -16.32 -3.11 22.44
N ILE A 529 -15.10 -3.65 22.44
CA ILE A 529 -14.76 -5.07 22.28
C ILE A 529 -13.68 -5.42 23.32
N GLU A 530 -13.56 -6.68 23.72
CA GLU A 530 -12.62 -7.07 24.79
C GLU A 530 -11.16 -6.79 24.40
N GLU A 531 -10.48 -5.96 25.19
CA GLU A 531 -9.10 -5.50 24.92
C GLU A 531 -8.10 -6.67 24.95
N ASP A 532 -7.38 -6.87 23.84
CA ASP A 532 -6.39 -7.93 23.60
C ASP A 532 -6.95 -9.38 23.57
N TRP A 533 -8.28 -9.54 23.52
CA TRP A 533 -8.94 -10.86 23.40
C TRP A 533 -9.82 -10.94 22.15
N ASP A 534 -10.70 -9.95 21.97
CA ASP A 534 -11.57 -9.82 20.81
C ASP A 534 -10.95 -8.84 19.80
N TYR A 535 -11.15 -9.13 18.52
CA TYR A 535 -10.58 -8.33 17.44
C TYR A 535 -11.55 -8.04 16.30
N GLY A 536 -11.59 -6.77 15.91
CA GLY A 536 -12.14 -6.33 14.64
C GLY A 536 -11.02 -6.21 13.59
N TYR A 537 -11.33 -6.56 12.35
CA TYR A 537 -10.41 -6.51 11.21
C TYR A 537 -11.07 -5.75 10.07
N VAL A 538 -10.25 -4.97 9.36
CA VAL A 538 -10.56 -4.45 8.04
C VAL A 538 -9.60 -5.10 7.07
N GLU A 539 -10.13 -5.70 6.01
CA GLU A 539 -9.41 -6.61 5.16
C GLU A 539 -9.71 -6.36 3.68
N VAL A 540 -8.78 -6.78 2.82
CA VAL A 540 -8.84 -6.60 1.38
C VAL A 540 -8.47 -7.88 0.65
N SER A 541 -9.12 -8.16 -0.48
CA SER A 541 -8.84 -9.37 -1.27
C SER A 541 -8.81 -9.08 -2.77
N LEU A 542 -7.88 -9.69 -3.49
CA LEU A 542 -7.85 -9.63 -4.97
C LEU A 542 -8.82 -10.64 -5.62
N ASP A 543 -9.08 -11.76 -4.96
CA ASP A 543 -9.79 -12.91 -5.51
C ASP A 543 -11.15 -13.19 -4.84
N GLY A 544 -11.48 -12.43 -3.78
CA GLY A 544 -12.68 -12.60 -2.97
C GLY A 544 -12.65 -13.83 -2.07
N ARG A 545 -11.50 -14.52 -1.97
CA ARG A 545 -11.33 -15.74 -1.16
C ARG A 545 -10.27 -15.56 -0.09
N LYS A 546 -9.08 -15.07 -0.44
CA LYS A 546 -8.00 -14.79 0.51
C LYS A 546 -7.96 -13.31 0.82
N PHE A 547 -7.97 -12.98 2.09
CA PHE A 547 -8.01 -11.60 2.55
C PHE A 547 -6.74 -11.23 3.32
N ASP A 548 -6.10 -10.15 2.89
CA ASP A 548 -5.00 -9.51 3.60
C ASP A 548 -5.56 -8.48 4.60
N ILE A 549 -4.94 -8.38 5.76
CA ILE A 549 -5.36 -7.45 6.82
C ILE A 549 -4.84 -6.04 6.50
N LEU A 550 -5.74 -5.06 6.45
CA LEU A 550 -5.43 -3.65 6.32
C LEU A 550 -5.31 -2.96 7.68
N GLU A 551 -6.20 -3.27 8.62
CA GLU A 551 -6.24 -2.66 9.96
C GLU A 551 -6.87 -3.60 10.99
N LEU A 552 -6.48 -3.46 12.25
CA LEU A 552 -6.93 -4.27 13.40
C LEU A 552 -7.41 -3.37 14.55
N TYR A 553 -8.47 -3.80 15.24
CA TYR A 553 -9.09 -3.08 16.34
C TYR A 553 -9.28 -4.00 17.54
N THR A 554 -9.04 -3.49 18.75
CA THR A 554 -9.36 -4.14 20.03
C THR A 554 -9.62 -3.07 21.10
N GLY A 555 -10.28 -3.41 22.20
CA GLY A 555 -10.66 -2.46 23.25
C GLY A 555 -11.84 -1.56 22.86
N ALA A 556 -11.79 -0.28 23.24
CA ALA A 556 -12.92 0.64 23.02
C ALA A 556 -12.50 1.96 22.37
N SER A 557 -13.22 2.38 21.33
CA SER A 557 -12.96 3.65 20.62
C SER A 557 -13.48 4.88 21.37
N ALA A 558 -14.42 4.69 22.31
CA ALA A 558 -15.20 5.70 23.05
C ALA A 558 -16.10 6.64 22.19
N PHE A 559 -15.69 6.98 20.97
CA PHE A 559 -16.40 7.80 20.00
C PHE A 559 -16.24 7.22 18.59
N TRP A 560 -17.06 7.67 17.65
CA TRP A 560 -16.91 7.30 16.24
C TRP A 560 -15.58 7.83 15.71
N VAL A 561 -14.80 6.96 15.08
CA VAL A 561 -13.51 7.26 14.47
C VAL A 561 -13.69 7.19 12.96
N ARG A 562 -13.15 8.17 12.24
CA ARG A 562 -13.11 8.15 10.78
C ARG A 562 -11.79 7.57 10.33
N GLU A 563 -11.86 6.49 9.59
CA GLU A 563 -10.71 5.84 8.98
C GLU A 563 -10.56 6.25 7.51
N ALA A 564 -9.31 6.25 7.05
CA ALA A 564 -8.96 6.50 5.66
C ALA A 564 -7.67 5.72 5.34
N ILE A 565 -7.84 4.49 4.88
CA ILE A 565 -6.75 3.57 4.58
C ILE A 565 -6.40 3.72 3.10
N SER A 566 -5.17 4.09 2.80
CA SER A 566 -4.69 4.25 1.42
C SER A 566 -4.74 2.92 0.67
N LEU A 567 -5.24 2.96 -0.57
CA LEU A 567 -5.28 1.82 -1.47
C LEU A 567 -4.18 1.88 -2.54
N GLU A 568 -3.16 2.72 -2.36
CA GLU A 568 -2.08 2.93 -3.35
C GLU A 568 -1.40 1.62 -3.76
N GLY A 569 -1.22 0.69 -2.80
CA GLY A 569 -0.65 -0.63 -3.08
C GLY A 569 -1.47 -1.47 -4.06
N TYR A 570 -2.74 -1.13 -4.29
CA TYR A 570 -3.70 -1.87 -5.12
C TYR A 570 -4.10 -1.15 -6.40
N VAL A 571 -3.53 0.02 -6.70
CA VAL A 571 -3.84 0.80 -7.92
C VAL A 571 -3.73 -0.06 -9.19
N GLY A 572 -4.73 0.06 -10.06
CA GLY A 572 -4.83 -0.72 -11.29
C GLY A 572 -5.29 -2.17 -11.10
N ARG A 573 -5.74 -2.54 -9.89
CA ARG A 573 -6.27 -3.87 -9.56
C ARG A 573 -7.67 -3.75 -8.98
N SER A 574 -8.47 -4.80 -9.13
CA SER A 574 -9.78 -4.89 -8.50
C SER A 574 -9.71 -5.57 -7.14
N VAL A 575 -10.38 -5.02 -6.12
CA VAL A 575 -10.35 -5.52 -4.75
C VAL A 575 -11.72 -5.67 -4.12
N PHE A 576 -11.90 -6.70 -3.29
CA PHE A 576 -13.02 -6.83 -2.35
C PHE A 576 -12.60 -6.28 -0.99
N PHE A 577 -13.56 -5.72 -0.25
CA PHE A 577 -13.37 -5.29 1.14
C PHE A 577 -14.15 -6.19 2.09
N ARG A 578 -13.60 -6.46 3.27
CA ARG A 578 -14.27 -7.20 4.33
C ARG A 578 -14.02 -6.55 5.68
N PHE A 579 -15.10 -6.41 6.46
CA PHE A 579 -15.00 -6.14 7.89
C PHE A 579 -15.26 -7.46 8.60
N ARG A 580 -14.35 -7.89 9.47
CA ARG A 580 -14.49 -9.12 10.24
C ARG A 580 -14.44 -8.81 11.73
N TYR A 581 -15.29 -9.44 12.52
CA TYR A 581 -15.24 -9.39 13.98
C TYR A 581 -15.15 -10.79 14.54
N THR A 582 -14.19 -11.04 15.41
CA THR A 582 -14.01 -12.34 16.06
C THR A 582 -14.03 -12.20 17.57
N THR A 583 -14.69 -13.16 18.22
CA THR A 583 -14.93 -13.18 19.66
C THR A 583 -14.36 -14.42 20.33
N ASP A 584 -13.96 -14.30 21.58
CA ASP A 584 -13.60 -15.42 22.44
C ASP A 584 -14.83 -16.00 23.20
N SER A 585 -14.63 -16.69 24.33
CA SER A 585 -15.68 -17.37 25.11
C SER A 585 -16.03 -16.72 26.45
N TYR A 586 -15.45 -15.57 26.82
CA TYR A 586 -15.45 -15.09 28.20
C TYR A 586 -16.20 -13.77 28.40
N THR A 587 -15.96 -12.77 27.55
CA THR A 587 -16.54 -11.43 27.71
C THR A 587 -17.03 -10.86 26.39
N LEU A 588 -18.33 -10.56 26.30
CA LEU A 588 -18.89 -9.80 25.19
C LEU A 588 -19.16 -8.37 25.61
N GLU A 589 -18.47 -7.43 24.98
CA GLU A 589 -18.81 -6.01 24.99
C GLU A 589 -19.76 -5.67 23.84
N GLU A 590 -20.07 -4.39 23.56
CA GLU A 590 -21.14 -4.01 22.63
C GLU A 590 -20.90 -4.38 21.15
N GLY A 591 -19.67 -4.75 20.80
CA GLY A 591 -19.27 -5.19 19.48
C GLY A 591 -18.78 -4.04 18.59
N MET A 592 -18.71 -4.31 17.29
CA MET A 592 -18.22 -3.39 16.27
C MET A 592 -19.38 -2.83 15.43
N TYR A 593 -19.35 -1.51 15.19
CA TYR A 593 -20.29 -0.80 14.33
C TYR A 593 -19.53 -0.09 13.21
N VAL A 594 -20.02 -0.18 11.98
CA VAL A 594 -19.41 0.43 10.79
C VAL A 594 -20.48 1.20 10.00
N ASP A 595 -20.14 2.40 9.56
CA ASP A 595 -21.04 3.32 8.87
C ASP A 595 -20.29 4.13 7.78
N ASP A 596 -21.03 4.74 6.86
CA ASP A 596 -20.51 5.62 5.80
C ASP A 596 -19.32 5.02 5.01
N ILE A 597 -19.46 3.79 4.50
CA ILE A 597 -18.38 3.05 3.86
C ILE A 597 -18.20 3.49 2.40
N TYR A 598 -16.99 3.89 2.02
CA TYR A 598 -16.62 4.25 0.65
C TYR A 598 -15.24 3.68 0.31
N PRO A 599 -15.02 3.11 -0.89
CA PRO A 599 -15.99 2.94 -1.96
C PRO A 599 -16.86 1.69 -1.79
N ALA A 600 -18.19 1.85 -1.81
CA ALA A 600 -19.12 0.73 -1.93
C ALA A 600 -19.56 0.61 -3.39
N VAL A 601 -19.06 -0.40 -4.12
CA VAL A 601 -19.28 -0.57 -5.56
C VAL A 601 -20.44 -1.51 -5.88
N PHE A 602 -21.11 -1.26 -7.01
CA PHE A 602 -22.14 -2.13 -7.57
C PHE A 602 -22.17 -2.01 -9.09
N TYR A 603 -22.44 -3.10 -9.80
CA TYR A 603 -22.58 -3.12 -11.25
C TYR A 603 -24.04 -3.42 -11.60
N ASN A 604 -24.74 -2.46 -12.21
CA ASN A 604 -26.17 -2.64 -12.53
C ASN A 604 -26.40 -3.62 -13.69
N SER A 605 -25.37 -3.90 -14.48
CA SER A 605 -25.41 -4.82 -15.61
C SER A 605 -24.21 -5.75 -15.56
N ILE A 606 -24.49 -7.06 -15.41
CA ILE A 606 -23.51 -8.14 -15.53
C ILE A 606 -24.04 -9.12 -16.57
N THR A 607 -23.36 -9.23 -17.70
CA THR A 607 -23.77 -10.05 -18.83
C THR A 607 -22.73 -11.12 -19.12
N THR A 608 -23.11 -12.39 -19.07
CA THR A 608 -22.27 -13.48 -19.58
C THR A 608 -22.27 -13.45 -21.11
N LEU A 609 -21.15 -13.03 -21.71
CA LEU A 609 -20.98 -13.00 -23.16
C LEU A 609 -20.87 -14.41 -23.76
N SER A 610 -20.18 -15.29 -23.05
CA SER A 610 -20.08 -16.71 -23.37
C SER A 610 -19.74 -17.51 -22.12
N SER A 611 -20.23 -18.75 -22.05
CA SER A 611 -19.86 -19.75 -21.02
C SER A 611 -19.22 -21.01 -21.63
N ASN A 612 -18.79 -20.91 -22.89
CA ASN A 612 -18.26 -22.03 -23.65
C ASN A 612 -17.13 -21.60 -24.60
N VAL A 613 -16.27 -20.69 -24.14
CA VAL A 613 -15.04 -20.35 -24.88
C VAL A 613 -14.05 -21.49 -24.69
N LEU A 614 -13.48 -22.00 -25.79
CA LEU A 614 -12.56 -23.16 -25.78
C LEU A 614 -11.10 -22.76 -25.91
N ASP A 615 -10.85 -21.46 -26.11
CA ASP A 615 -9.53 -20.84 -26.24
C ASP A 615 -9.31 -19.90 -25.05
N THR A 616 -8.12 -19.31 -24.94
CA THR A 616 -7.77 -18.35 -23.88
C THR A 616 -7.95 -16.89 -24.29
N HIS A 617 -8.87 -16.65 -25.23
CA HIS A 617 -9.23 -15.31 -25.67
C HIS A 617 -10.70 -15.23 -26.14
N TYR A 618 -11.24 -14.02 -26.17
CA TYR A 618 -12.57 -13.72 -26.67
C TYR A 618 -12.62 -12.36 -27.38
N ASP A 619 -13.11 -12.34 -28.63
CA ASP A 619 -13.24 -11.12 -29.41
C ASP A 619 -14.51 -10.34 -29.03
N ILE A 620 -14.32 -9.09 -28.63
CA ILE A 620 -15.37 -8.11 -28.38
C ILE A 620 -15.65 -7.34 -29.66
N THR A 621 -16.94 -7.12 -29.97
CA THR A 621 -17.35 -6.39 -31.17
C THR A 621 -18.50 -5.44 -30.88
N GLY A 622 -18.45 -4.26 -31.48
CA GLY A 622 -19.58 -3.33 -31.49
C GLY A 622 -19.77 -2.53 -30.20
N GLN A 623 -18.76 -2.43 -29.34
CA GLN A 623 -18.85 -1.58 -28.15
C GLN A 623 -18.88 -0.10 -28.52
N THR A 624 -19.68 0.65 -27.77
CA THR A 624 -19.73 2.11 -27.88
C THR A 624 -18.65 2.74 -27.00
N PRO A 625 -18.31 4.03 -27.20
CA PRO A 625 -17.40 4.72 -26.28
C PRO A 625 -17.86 4.62 -24.82
N GLY A 626 -16.95 4.24 -23.93
CA GLY A 626 -17.24 3.98 -22.52
C GLY A 626 -16.23 3.03 -21.88
N THR A 627 -16.40 2.80 -20.57
CA THR A 627 -15.58 1.84 -19.80
C THR A 627 -16.37 0.56 -19.56
N TYR A 628 -15.74 -0.57 -19.86
CA TYR A 628 -16.27 -1.91 -19.70
C TYR A 628 -15.32 -2.70 -18.81
N TYR A 629 -15.84 -3.53 -17.90
CA TYR A 629 -15.01 -4.39 -17.07
C TYR A 629 -15.24 -5.85 -17.44
N TYR A 630 -14.17 -6.62 -17.52
CA TYR A 630 -14.22 -8.03 -17.87
C TYR A 630 -13.70 -8.89 -16.73
N ARG A 631 -14.35 -10.03 -16.51
CA ARG A 631 -13.83 -11.11 -15.67
C ARG A 631 -14.02 -12.44 -16.35
N VAL A 632 -13.13 -13.38 -16.04
CA VAL A 632 -13.10 -14.71 -16.64
C VAL A 632 -13.02 -15.75 -15.54
N ARG A 633 -13.66 -16.90 -15.76
CA ARG A 633 -13.47 -18.09 -14.93
C ARG A 633 -13.42 -19.35 -15.76
N GLY A 634 -12.66 -20.34 -15.30
CA GLY A 634 -12.47 -21.62 -15.96
C GLY A 634 -13.31 -22.73 -15.37
N TYR A 635 -13.54 -23.77 -16.17
CA TYR A 635 -14.30 -24.95 -15.78
C TYR A 635 -13.48 -26.22 -15.97
N ASN A 636 -13.52 -27.14 -15.01
CA ASN A 636 -13.19 -28.54 -15.25
C ASN A 636 -14.26 -29.48 -14.68
N ALA A 637 -14.25 -30.75 -15.11
CA ALA A 637 -15.32 -31.69 -14.77
C ALA A 637 -15.31 -32.13 -13.29
N LYS A 638 -14.19 -31.98 -12.59
CA LYS A 638 -14.04 -32.38 -11.18
C LYS A 638 -14.53 -31.29 -10.22
N TRP A 639 -14.14 -30.04 -10.49
CA TRP A 639 -14.34 -28.89 -9.60
C TRP A 639 -15.36 -27.89 -10.11
N PHE A 640 -15.93 -28.13 -11.30
CA PHE A 640 -16.85 -27.22 -11.97
C PHE A 640 -16.19 -25.86 -12.24
N TRP A 641 -16.94 -24.77 -12.11
CA TRP A 641 -16.42 -23.42 -12.30
C TRP A 641 -15.57 -22.99 -11.10
N CYS A 642 -14.40 -22.41 -11.36
CA CYS A 642 -13.62 -21.73 -10.34
C CYS A 642 -14.25 -20.38 -9.95
N ASP A 643 -13.59 -19.68 -9.03
CA ASP A 643 -13.93 -18.29 -8.70
C ASP A 643 -13.69 -17.36 -9.91
N GLN A 644 -14.14 -16.12 -9.83
CA GLN A 644 -13.91 -15.14 -10.89
C GLN A 644 -12.49 -14.58 -10.81
N SER A 645 -11.90 -14.23 -11.95
CA SER A 645 -10.67 -13.44 -12.00
C SER A 645 -10.88 -12.04 -11.41
N THR A 646 -9.77 -11.30 -11.26
CA THR A 646 -9.82 -9.84 -11.15
C THR A 646 -10.59 -9.23 -12.33
N LEU A 647 -11.12 -8.02 -12.10
CA LEU A 647 -11.73 -7.22 -13.14
C LEU A 647 -10.64 -6.47 -13.90
N GLU A 648 -10.67 -6.58 -15.24
CA GLU A 648 -9.83 -5.77 -16.11
C GLU A 648 -10.67 -4.79 -16.93
N PRO A 649 -10.35 -3.48 -16.90
CA PRO A 649 -11.08 -2.48 -17.65
C PRO A 649 -10.62 -2.41 -19.11
N ALA A 650 -11.58 -2.21 -20.00
CA ALA A 650 -11.37 -1.73 -21.36
C ALA A 650 -11.99 -0.34 -21.50
N ILE A 651 -11.16 0.65 -21.80
CA ILE A 651 -11.60 2.02 -22.07
C ILE A 651 -11.75 2.16 -23.58
N VAL A 652 -12.98 2.03 -24.07
CA VAL A 652 -13.28 2.24 -25.48
C VAL A 652 -13.30 3.73 -25.74
N GLY A 653 -12.24 4.24 -26.35
CA GLY A 653 -12.17 5.64 -26.75
C GLY A 653 -13.27 5.98 -27.75
N GLY A 654 -13.89 7.15 -27.59
CA GLY A 654 -14.39 7.88 -28.76
C GLY A 654 -13.20 8.16 -29.68
N ALA A 655 -13.43 8.23 -31.00
CA ALA A 655 -12.40 8.34 -32.03
C ALA A 655 -11.15 9.11 -31.55
N ALA A 656 -9.96 8.51 -31.76
CA ALA A 656 -8.63 9.07 -31.51
C ALA A 656 -8.66 10.61 -31.43
N SER A 657 -8.09 11.18 -30.38
CA SER A 657 -8.09 12.64 -30.19
C SER A 657 -6.74 13.15 -29.71
N GLY A 658 -6.29 14.25 -30.28
CA GLY A 658 -5.13 15.02 -29.85
C GLY A 658 -5.55 16.34 -29.21
N THR A 659 -4.58 16.99 -28.58
CA THR A 659 -4.74 18.30 -27.94
C THR A 659 -4.00 19.35 -28.77
N LEU A 660 -4.60 20.52 -28.95
CA LEU A 660 -3.92 21.72 -29.43
C LEU A 660 -3.75 22.68 -28.26
N ALA A 661 -2.53 23.09 -27.96
CA ALA A 661 -2.24 24.07 -26.92
C ALA A 661 -1.29 25.14 -27.45
N GLY A 662 -1.16 26.24 -26.73
CA GLY A 662 -0.20 27.27 -27.09
C GLY A 662 -0.37 28.54 -26.28
N THR A 663 0.42 29.53 -26.65
CA THR A 663 0.37 30.87 -26.05
C THR A 663 0.13 31.95 -27.10
N VAL A 664 -0.51 33.04 -26.68
CA VAL A 664 -0.70 34.24 -27.48
C VAL A 664 -0.06 35.44 -26.80
N THR A 665 0.80 36.14 -27.53
CA THR A 665 1.52 37.32 -27.04
C THR A 665 1.35 38.53 -27.96
N ASP A 666 1.54 39.70 -27.39
CA ASP A 666 1.62 40.95 -28.13
C ASP A 666 2.99 41.07 -28.81
N SER A 667 2.99 41.21 -30.14
CA SER A 667 4.21 41.23 -30.96
C SER A 667 5.18 42.38 -30.66
N LEU A 668 4.73 43.46 -30.02
CA LEU A 668 5.59 44.60 -29.69
C LEU A 668 6.12 44.51 -28.26
N THR A 669 5.27 44.17 -27.30
CA THR A 669 5.62 44.17 -25.87
C THR A 669 6.07 42.81 -25.35
N GLY A 670 5.77 41.72 -26.06
CA GLY A 670 5.97 40.34 -25.61
C GLY A 670 5.06 39.93 -24.44
N ALA A 671 4.11 40.77 -24.05
CA ALA A 671 3.19 40.46 -22.95
C ALA A 671 2.16 39.39 -23.37
N PRO A 672 1.76 38.48 -22.47
CA PRO A 672 0.67 37.54 -22.73
C PRO A 672 -0.65 38.28 -22.96
N LEU A 673 -1.46 37.81 -23.90
CA LEU A 673 -2.76 38.40 -24.24
C LEU A 673 -3.90 37.53 -23.74
N ASP A 674 -4.74 38.09 -22.87
CA ASP A 674 -5.97 37.44 -22.39
C ASP A 674 -7.17 37.79 -23.27
N GLY A 675 -8.15 36.88 -23.33
CA GLY A 675 -9.38 37.10 -24.09
C GLY A 675 -9.21 36.99 -25.61
N VAL A 676 -8.14 36.33 -26.09
CA VAL A 676 -7.96 36.04 -27.51
C VAL A 676 -8.71 34.76 -27.84
N TYR A 677 -9.63 34.83 -28.81
CA TYR A 677 -10.40 33.70 -29.27
C TYR A 677 -9.60 32.87 -30.27
N ILE A 678 -9.37 31.61 -29.93
CA ILE A 678 -8.71 30.60 -30.75
C ILE A 678 -9.78 29.73 -31.40
N GLU A 679 -9.67 29.49 -32.70
CA GLU A 679 -10.59 28.64 -33.45
C GLU A 679 -9.81 27.67 -34.35
N VAL A 680 -10.19 26.39 -34.29
CA VAL A 680 -9.67 25.31 -35.15
C VAL A 680 -10.70 25.00 -36.22
N LEU A 681 -10.26 24.99 -37.48
CA LEU A 681 -11.09 24.86 -38.66
C LEU A 681 -10.70 23.61 -39.47
N ASP A 682 -11.69 22.78 -39.79
CA ASP A 682 -11.59 21.78 -40.87
C ASP A 682 -12.18 22.37 -42.15
N GLY A 683 -11.30 22.86 -43.02
CA GLY A 683 -11.67 23.68 -44.17
C GLY A 683 -12.33 24.99 -43.73
N ALA A 684 -13.66 25.06 -43.80
CA ALA A 684 -14.44 26.23 -43.40
C ALA A 684 -15.33 25.97 -42.16
N THR A 685 -15.24 24.79 -41.55
CA THR A 685 -16.11 24.38 -40.43
C THR A 685 -15.34 24.48 -39.12
N PRO A 686 -15.81 25.25 -38.13
CA PRO A 686 -15.24 25.25 -36.78
C PRO A 686 -15.44 23.89 -36.11
N ILE A 687 -14.36 23.32 -35.58
CA ILE A 687 -14.38 22.01 -34.90
C ILE A 687 -13.90 22.08 -33.44
N GLY A 688 -13.34 23.21 -33.02
CA GLY A 688 -12.92 23.45 -31.63
C GLY A 688 -12.52 24.91 -31.44
N SER A 689 -12.64 25.40 -30.22
CA SER A 689 -12.30 26.78 -29.86
C SER A 689 -11.95 26.91 -28.39
N ASP A 690 -11.15 27.90 -28.04
CA ASP A 690 -10.84 28.28 -26.66
C ASP A 690 -10.56 29.79 -26.59
N GLU A 691 -10.50 30.36 -25.38
CA GLU A 691 -10.18 31.76 -25.14
C GLU A 691 -9.02 31.87 -24.15
N THR A 692 -8.01 32.68 -24.46
CA THR A 692 -6.77 32.70 -23.68
C THR A 692 -6.95 33.24 -22.26
N VAL A 693 -6.31 32.58 -21.28
CA VAL A 693 -6.19 33.03 -19.88
C VAL A 693 -4.71 33.00 -19.47
N GLY A 694 -4.19 34.12 -18.97
CA GLY A 694 -2.75 34.31 -18.77
C GLY A 694 -1.93 34.20 -20.07
N GLY A 695 -2.57 34.44 -21.23
CA GLY A 695 -2.00 34.22 -22.56
C GLY A 695 -1.95 32.77 -23.03
N ALA A 696 -2.39 31.77 -22.25
CA ALA A 696 -2.37 30.37 -22.65
C ALA A 696 -3.77 29.89 -23.11
N TYR A 697 -3.81 28.91 -24.00
CA TYR A 697 -5.04 28.23 -24.44
C TYR A 697 -4.82 26.72 -24.59
N GLU A 698 -5.90 25.95 -24.47
CA GLU A 698 -5.92 24.49 -24.63
C GLU A 698 -7.25 23.99 -25.22
N ILE A 699 -7.19 23.30 -26.36
CA ILE A 699 -8.32 22.69 -27.06
C ILE A 699 -8.08 21.17 -27.13
N THR A 700 -8.81 20.42 -26.31
CA THR A 700 -8.74 18.95 -26.25
C THR A 700 -9.80 18.28 -27.14
N GLY A 701 -9.62 17.00 -27.46
CA GLY A 701 -10.67 16.21 -28.13
C GLY A 701 -10.72 16.39 -29.66
N LEU A 702 -9.66 16.92 -30.28
CA LEU A 702 -9.57 17.12 -31.73
C LEU A 702 -9.17 15.81 -32.41
N THR A 703 -9.89 15.39 -33.45
CA THR A 703 -9.49 14.18 -34.19
C THR A 703 -8.12 14.35 -34.87
N PRO A 704 -7.32 13.28 -35.05
CA PRO A 704 -6.08 13.35 -35.80
C PRO A 704 -6.35 13.78 -37.25
N GLY A 705 -5.61 14.79 -37.70
CA GLY A 705 -5.88 15.44 -38.96
C GLY A 705 -5.00 16.65 -39.19
N THR A 706 -5.29 17.37 -40.26
CA THR A 706 -4.58 18.60 -40.61
C THR A 706 -5.60 19.73 -40.67
N TYR A 707 -5.41 20.76 -39.85
CA TYR A 707 -6.38 21.82 -39.64
C TYR A 707 -5.75 23.20 -39.82
N ASP A 708 -6.60 24.21 -39.96
CA ASP A 708 -6.21 25.60 -39.88
C ASP A 708 -6.58 26.14 -38.50
N VAL A 709 -5.66 26.84 -37.85
CA VAL A 709 -5.87 27.43 -36.52
C VAL A 709 -5.79 28.94 -36.65
N SER A 710 -6.75 29.65 -36.07
CA SER A 710 -6.77 31.11 -36.06
C SER A 710 -6.85 31.67 -34.64
N ALA A 711 -6.18 32.80 -34.43
CA ALA A 711 -6.26 33.59 -33.21
C ALA A 711 -6.79 34.98 -33.56
N SER A 712 -7.82 35.43 -32.85
CA SER A 712 -8.51 36.68 -33.13
C SER A 712 -8.87 37.44 -31.86
N SER A 713 -8.80 38.76 -31.92
CA SER A 713 -9.16 39.69 -30.84
C SER A 713 -9.75 40.96 -31.45
N MET A 714 -10.51 41.73 -30.66
CA MET A 714 -11.09 43.01 -31.11
C MET A 714 -10.05 44.11 -31.30
N VAL A 715 -8.87 43.98 -30.67
CA VAL A 715 -7.84 45.04 -30.61
C VAL A 715 -6.51 44.64 -31.24
N HIS A 716 -6.45 43.46 -31.86
CA HIS A 716 -5.27 42.97 -32.60
C HIS A 716 -5.66 42.43 -33.98
N GLN A 717 -4.73 42.49 -34.93
CA GLN A 717 -4.92 41.88 -36.24
C GLN A 717 -5.00 40.35 -36.08
N PRO A 718 -6.04 39.68 -36.62
CA PRO A 718 -6.16 38.23 -36.53
C PRO A 718 -5.04 37.55 -37.32
N LYS A 719 -4.61 36.38 -36.85
CA LYS A 719 -3.54 35.58 -37.46
C LYS A 719 -4.00 34.14 -37.59
N SER A 720 -3.64 33.50 -38.70
CA SER A 720 -3.96 32.10 -38.96
C SER A 720 -2.71 31.31 -39.32
N VAL A 721 -2.63 30.07 -38.85
CA VAL A 721 -1.62 29.08 -39.20
C VAL A 721 -2.34 27.93 -39.90
N THR A 722 -1.96 27.67 -41.15
CA THR A 722 -2.56 26.60 -41.95
C THR A 722 -1.73 25.34 -41.89
N GLY A 723 -2.37 24.18 -41.97
CA GLY A 723 -1.65 22.90 -42.05
C GLY A 723 -1.12 22.37 -40.71
N VAL A 724 -1.78 22.71 -39.60
CA VAL A 724 -1.45 22.22 -38.25
C VAL A 724 -1.84 20.76 -38.16
N VAL A 725 -0.87 19.88 -37.91
CA VAL A 725 -1.08 18.44 -37.83
C VAL A 725 -1.36 18.05 -36.39
N ILE A 726 -2.58 17.59 -36.12
CA ILE A 726 -2.97 16.97 -34.85
C ILE A 726 -2.76 15.47 -34.96
N THR A 727 -2.05 14.89 -34.00
CA THR A 727 -1.79 13.45 -33.92
C THR A 727 -2.39 12.88 -32.64
N ASP A 728 -2.80 11.62 -32.69
CA ASP A 728 -3.44 10.92 -31.59
C ASP A 728 -2.58 10.91 -30.32
N GLY A 729 -3.21 11.17 -29.17
CA GLY A 729 -2.59 11.14 -27.83
C GLY A 729 -1.52 12.22 -27.57
N ASN A 730 -1.20 13.08 -28.54
CA ASN A 730 -0.16 14.10 -28.40
C ASN A 730 -0.74 15.52 -28.31
N THR A 731 -0.01 16.39 -27.62
CA THR A 731 -0.23 17.83 -27.63
C THR A 731 0.57 18.48 -28.76
N THR A 732 -0.14 19.13 -29.68
CA THR A 732 0.45 19.97 -30.73
C THR A 732 0.50 21.40 -30.23
N VAL A 733 1.67 22.03 -30.27
CA VAL A 733 1.86 23.40 -29.78
C VAL A 733 1.85 24.39 -30.94
N VAL A 734 1.01 25.42 -30.88
CA VAL A 734 0.97 26.54 -31.84
C VAL A 734 0.94 27.86 -31.08
N ASP A 735 2.01 28.64 -31.18
CA ASP A 735 2.05 29.97 -30.55
C ASP A 735 1.68 31.07 -31.56
N PHE A 736 0.97 32.09 -31.07
CA PHE A 736 0.63 33.29 -31.84
C PHE A 736 1.29 34.54 -31.26
N GLU A 737 1.80 35.37 -32.17
CA GLU A 737 2.20 36.76 -31.88
C GLU A 737 1.27 37.66 -32.67
N LEU A 738 0.47 38.48 -31.99
CA LEU A 738 -0.52 39.36 -32.59
C LEU A 738 -0.05 40.83 -32.58
N VAL A 739 -0.39 41.55 -33.65
CA VAL A 739 -0.06 42.98 -33.80
C VAL A 739 -1.25 43.82 -33.38
N SER A 740 -1.07 44.72 -32.41
CA SER A 740 -2.13 45.65 -32.01
C SER A 740 -2.56 46.51 -33.19
N ILE A 741 -3.87 46.75 -33.31
CA ILE A 741 -4.40 47.67 -34.34
C ILE A 741 -4.19 49.15 -33.97
N TYR A 742 -3.80 49.43 -32.73
CA TYR A 742 -3.45 50.77 -32.25
C TYR A 742 -1.93 51.00 -32.30
N GLY A 743 -1.52 52.25 -32.49
CA GLY A 743 -0.14 52.71 -32.32
C GLY A 743 0.06 53.42 -30.98
N ARG A 744 1.29 53.85 -30.70
CA ARG A 744 1.65 54.57 -29.47
C ARG A 744 2.49 55.80 -29.78
N VAL A 745 2.39 56.84 -28.96
CA VAL A 745 3.20 58.06 -29.10
C VAL A 745 3.88 58.39 -27.78
N SER A 746 5.20 58.55 -27.78
CA SER A 746 5.95 59.06 -26.62
C SER A 746 6.88 60.19 -27.00
N GLY A 747 7.48 60.81 -26.01
CA GLY A 747 8.55 61.77 -26.19
C GLY A 747 8.98 62.35 -24.86
N THR A 748 10.00 63.20 -24.92
CA THR A 748 10.43 64.04 -23.81
C THR A 748 10.26 65.51 -24.17
N VAL A 749 9.91 66.35 -23.19
CA VAL A 749 9.78 67.79 -23.34
C VAL A 749 10.73 68.51 -22.41
N ALA A 750 11.50 69.47 -22.94
CA ALA A 750 12.47 70.26 -22.19
C ALA A 750 12.36 71.77 -22.47
N ASP A 751 12.95 72.58 -21.59
CA ASP A 751 13.11 74.02 -21.77
C ASP A 751 14.16 74.30 -22.87
N SER A 752 13.84 75.14 -23.84
CA SER A 752 14.73 75.43 -24.98
C SER A 752 15.97 76.27 -24.64
N VAL A 753 15.97 76.93 -23.47
CA VAL A 753 17.04 77.81 -22.98
C VAL A 753 17.85 77.11 -21.89
N LEU A 754 17.18 76.58 -20.87
CA LEU A 754 17.82 75.93 -19.72
C LEU A 754 18.17 74.46 -19.99
N HIS A 755 17.60 73.85 -21.04
CA HIS A 755 17.77 72.44 -21.40
C HIS A 755 17.42 71.47 -20.26
N VAL A 756 16.49 71.87 -19.39
CA VAL A 756 15.97 71.04 -18.29
C VAL A 756 14.62 70.46 -18.67
N ALA A 757 14.34 69.24 -18.20
CA ALA A 757 13.07 68.57 -18.47
C ALA A 757 11.87 69.34 -17.88
N LEU A 758 10.78 69.44 -18.64
CA LEU A 758 9.56 70.13 -18.25
C LEU A 758 8.50 69.14 -17.80
N SER A 759 8.14 69.21 -16.52
CA SER A 759 7.07 68.40 -15.92
C SER A 759 5.72 69.09 -16.01
N GLY A 760 4.64 68.32 -16.22
CA GLY A 760 3.27 68.83 -16.28
C GLY A 760 2.88 69.50 -17.60
N VAL A 761 3.67 69.35 -18.66
CA VAL A 761 3.29 69.81 -20.01
C VAL A 761 2.08 68.99 -20.45
N SER A 762 0.96 69.65 -20.75
CA SER A 762 -0.23 68.98 -21.27
C SER A 762 -0.03 68.66 -22.74
N ILE A 763 -0.07 67.38 -23.08
CA ILE A 763 0.07 66.82 -24.42
C ILE A 763 -1.31 66.41 -24.92
N GLN A 764 -1.67 66.83 -26.12
CA GLN A 764 -2.96 66.56 -26.74
C GLN A 764 -2.77 66.07 -28.19
N LEU A 765 -3.35 64.93 -28.53
CA LEU A 765 -3.55 64.46 -29.90
C LEU A 765 -5.03 64.61 -30.26
N ALA A 766 -5.32 65.36 -31.32
CA ALA A 766 -6.68 65.56 -31.82
C ALA A 766 -6.84 65.03 -33.25
N GLN A 767 -7.92 64.31 -33.51
CA GLN A 767 -8.34 63.89 -34.84
C GLN A 767 -9.86 64.07 -34.96
N GLY A 768 -10.27 65.13 -35.66
CA GLY A 768 -11.68 65.51 -35.74
C GLY A 768 -12.24 65.88 -34.35
N SER A 769 -13.26 65.17 -33.88
CA SER A 769 -13.85 65.36 -32.54
C SER A 769 -13.19 64.51 -31.44
N SER A 770 -12.30 63.58 -31.80
CA SER A 770 -11.62 62.69 -30.85
C SER A 770 -10.34 63.34 -30.35
N VAL A 771 -10.17 63.37 -29.03
CA VAL A 771 -9.04 64.00 -28.36
C VAL A 771 -8.49 63.04 -27.31
N ILE A 772 -7.19 62.76 -27.39
CA ILE A 772 -6.45 61.97 -26.40
C ILE A 772 -5.44 62.91 -25.73
N THR A 773 -5.36 62.90 -24.41
CA THR A 773 -4.47 63.77 -23.65
C THR A 773 -3.65 63.01 -22.63
N THR A 774 -2.41 63.45 -22.41
CA THR A 774 -1.55 63.03 -21.29
C THR A 774 -0.78 64.24 -20.77
N SER A 775 0.05 64.06 -19.74
CA SER A 775 0.97 65.09 -19.27
C SER A 775 2.36 64.51 -19.04
N THR A 776 3.40 65.32 -19.23
CA THR A 776 4.77 64.89 -18.94
C THR A 776 5.01 64.65 -17.46
N ASP A 777 5.79 63.63 -17.13
CA ASP A 777 6.22 63.31 -15.76
C ASP A 777 7.37 64.24 -15.27
N SER A 778 7.97 63.97 -14.10
CA SER A 778 9.06 64.76 -13.55
C SER A 778 10.36 64.74 -14.38
N THR A 779 10.49 63.77 -15.30
CA THR A 779 11.62 63.64 -16.23
C THR A 779 11.32 64.24 -17.59
N GLY A 780 10.14 64.85 -17.76
CA GLY A 780 9.68 65.41 -19.03
C GLY A 780 9.13 64.37 -20.00
N TYR A 781 9.05 63.09 -19.61
CA TYR A 781 8.59 62.01 -20.47
C TYR A 781 7.06 61.94 -20.51
N TYR A 782 6.49 61.65 -21.68
CA TYR A 782 5.08 61.36 -21.87
C TYR A 782 4.86 60.10 -22.71
N LEU A 783 3.72 59.43 -22.50
CA LEU A 783 3.26 58.29 -23.28
C LEU A 783 1.74 58.39 -23.50
N LEU A 784 1.32 58.19 -24.75
CA LEU A 784 -0.06 58.00 -25.18
C LEU A 784 -0.18 56.58 -25.74
N GLU A 785 -0.94 55.75 -25.02
CA GLU A 785 -1.25 54.37 -25.41
C GLU A 785 -2.53 54.31 -26.24
N ASP A 786 -2.72 53.20 -26.97
CA ASP A 786 -3.93 52.88 -27.74
C ASP A 786 -4.41 53.96 -28.72
N VAL A 787 -3.47 54.58 -29.44
CA VAL A 787 -3.78 55.63 -30.41
C VAL A 787 -4.11 55.00 -31.76
N GLU A 788 -5.35 55.16 -32.25
CA GLU A 788 -5.76 54.65 -33.57
C GLU A 788 -4.81 55.11 -34.67
N SER A 789 -4.53 54.25 -35.66
CA SER A 789 -3.67 54.62 -36.78
C SER A 789 -4.29 55.77 -37.57
N GLY A 790 -3.53 56.84 -37.81
CA GLY A 790 -4.05 58.02 -38.49
C GLY A 790 -3.16 59.25 -38.34
N SER A 791 -3.56 60.34 -38.98
CA SER A 791 -2.91 61.65 -38.82
C SER A 791 -3.62 62.44 -37.72
N TYR A 792 -2.85 62.98 -36.78
CA TYR A 792 -3.34 63.77 -35.65
C TYR A 792 -2.76 65.18 -35.66
N GLU A 793 -3.53 66.12 -35.14
CA GLU A 793 -3.03 67.41 -34.69
C GLU A 793 -2.45 67.26 -33.28
N PHE A 794 -1.17 67.56 -33.11
CA PHE A 794 -0.50 67.48 -31.82
C PHE A 794 -0.38 68.88 -31.22
N THR A 795 -0.76 69.04 -29.96
CA THR A 795 -0.57 70.26 -29.18
C THR A 795 0.11 69.95 -27.86
N ALA A 796 1.13 70.74 -27.50
CA ALA A 796 1.72 70.74 -26.17
C ALA A 796 1.64 72.13 -25.54
N SER A 797 1.19 72.21 -24.29
CA SER A 797 0.98 73.47 -23.60
C SER A 797 1.40 73.40 -22.12
N LEU A 798 2.04 74.48 -21.65
CA LEU A 798 2.43 74.68 -20.26
C LEU A 798 2.37 76.19 -19.97
N ALA A 799 1.90 76.58 -18.79
CA ALA A 799 1.82 78.00 -18.41
C ALA A 799 3.23 78.64 -18.45
N ASN A 800 3.31 79.90 -18.91
CA ASN A 800 4.56 80.66 -19.11
C ASN A 800 5.49 80.14 -20.23
N TYR A 801 5.02 79.20 -21.05
CA TYR A 801 5.73 78.75 -22.26
C TYR A 801 4.85 78.94 -23.50
N HIS A 802 5.49 79.16 -24.65
CA HIS A 802 4.82 79.13 -25.93
C HIS A 802 4.39 77.70 -26.28
N SER A 803 3.10 77.49 -26.54
CA SER A 803 2.56 76.20 -26.95
C SER A 803 3.21 75.71 -28.25
N ARG A 804 3.44 74.39 -28.33
CA ARG A 804 3.94 73.73 -29.55
C ARG A 804 2.79 73.08 -30.28
N PHE A 805 2.80 73.18 -31.61
CA PHE A 805 1.78 72.60 -32.49
C PHE A 805 2.42 71.88 -33.67
N PHE A 806 1.97 70.67 -33.99
CA PHE A 806 2.31 69.95 -35.22
C PHE A 806 1.02 69.56 -35.95
N SER A 807 0.90 69.96 -37.22
CA SER A 807 -0.33 69.85 -38.00
C SER A 807 -0.60 68.45 -38.58
N SER A 808 0.34 67.50 -38.47
CA SER A 808 0.18 66.14 -39.00
C SER A 808 1.20 65.18 -38.39
N LEU A 809 0.88 64.66 -37.20
CA LEU A 809 1.61 63.57 -36.57
C LEU A 809 0.99 62.23 -37.01
N ILE A 810 1.73 61.39 -37.74
CA ILE A 810 1.24 60.14 -38.29
C ILE A 810 1.51 58.99 -37.32
N VAL A 811 0.45 58.46 -36.72
CA VAL A 811 0.52 57.27 -35.87
C VAL A 811 0.19 56.03 -36.71
N THR A 812 1.03 55.01 -36.63
CA THR A 812 0.88 53.76 -37.38
C THR A 812 0.57 52.62 -36.41
N SER A 813 -0.38 51.75 -36.76
CA SER A 813 -0.76 50.59 -35.95
C SER A 813 0.45 49.72 -35.59
N GLY A 814 0.55 49.29 -34.33
CA GLY A 814 1.61 48.42 -33.84
C GLY A 814 3.00 49.06 -33.73
N LEU A 815 3.14 50.36 -34.02
CA LEU A 815 4.43 51.07 -33.94
C LEU A 815 4.45 52.14 -32.84
N MET A 816 5.65 52.34 -32.29
CA MET A 816 5.97 53.41 -31.37
C MET A 816 6.47 54.63 -32.14
N LEU A 817 5.81 55.78 -32.01
CA LEU A 817 6.27 57.05 -32.55
C LEU A 817 6.89 57.90 -31.43
N GLU A 818 8.20 58.10 -31.50
CA GLU A 818 8.91 59.04 -30.62
C GLU A 818 8.86 60.47 -31.18
N ASN A 819 8.45 61.43 -30.35
CA ASN A 819 8.30 62.84 -30.68
C ASN A 819 8.77 63.73 -29.52
N SER A 820 10.09 63.83 -29.32
CA SER A 820 10.69 64.71 -28.33
C SER A 820 10.92 66.12 -28.88
N PHE A 821 10.70 67.17 -28.07
CA PHE A 821 10.87 68.57 -28.49
C PHE A 821 11.04 69.54 -27.31
N ASP A 822 11.60 70.72 -27.57
CA ASP A 822 11.76 71.77 -26.55
C ASP A 822 10.65 72.84 -26.63
N MET A 823 10.31 73.46 -25.50
CA MET A 823 9.38 74.59 -25.40
C MET A 823 10.12 75.87 -24.99
N MET A 824 9.72 77.00 -25.58
CA MET A 824 10.34 78.30 -25.34
C MET A 824 9.57 79.07 -24.25
N PRO A 825 10.25 79.58 -23.20
CA PRO A 825 9.62 80.40 -22.17
C PRO A 825 9.18 81.77 -22.72
N VAL A 826 8.15 82.37 -22.13
CA VAL A 826 7.65 83.72 -22.46
C VAL A 826 8.51 84.77 -21.72
N ALA A 827 9.00 85.81 -22.41
CA ALA A 827 9.92 86.82 -21.86
C ALA A 827 9.21 87.86 -20.94
N VAL A 828 9.93 88.43 -19.96
CA VAL A 828 9.42 89.44 -18.99
C VAL A 828 10.19 90.76 -19.15
N CYS A 829 9.48 91.89 -19.26
CA CYS A 829 10.11 93.22 -19.38
C CYS A 829 10.74 93.66 -18.06
N GLY A 830 11.96 94.20 -18.15
CA GLY A 830 12.73 94.66 -16.99
C GLY A 830 13.52 93.57 -16.25
N ASP A 831 13.39 92.29 -16.67
CA ASP A 831 14.19 91.16 -16.21
C ASP A 831 15.43 91.02 -17.12
N ALA A 832 16.37 91.93 -16.96
CA ALA A 832 17.54 92.09 -17.81
C ALA A 832 18.51 90.90 -17.70
N ASP A 833 18.54 90.20 -16.56
CA ASP A 833 19.39 89.03 -16.35
C ASP A 833 18.71 87.69 -16.67
N ALA A 834 17.43 87.73 -17.06
CA ALA A 834 16.58 86.59 -17.43
C ALA A 834 16.37 85.57 -16.30
N SER A 835 16.34 86.06 -15.05
CA SER A 835 16.06 85.27 -13.85
C SER A 835 14.58 84.87 -13.70
N GLY A 836 13.68 85.51 -14.46
CA GLY A 836 12.23 85.39 -14.35
C GLY A 836 11.61 86.36 -13.35
N SER A 837 12.40 87.27 -12.76
CA SER A 837 11.96 88.26 -11.76
C SER A 837 12.56 89.63 -12.06
N VAL A 838 11.79 90.70 -11.84
CA VAL A 838 12.30 92.07 -11.98
C VAL A 838 12.73 92.62 -10.62
N ASP A 839 14.04 92.68 -10.38
CA ASP A 839 14.64 93.13 -9.12
C ASP A 839 15.94 93.94 -9.30
N ILE A 840 16.67 94.14 -8.20
CA ILE A 840 17.85 95.02 -8.19
C ILE A 840 19.01 94.45 -9.00
N ASP A 841 19.07 93.13 -9.17
CA ASP A 841 20.13 92.48 -9.94
C ASP A 841 19.97 92.82 -11.43
N ASP A 842 18.76 93.06 -11.92
CA ASP A 842 18.51 93.58 -13.28
C ASP A 842 19.08 94.99 -13.48
N ALA A 843 18.86 95.88 -12.51
CA ALA A 843 19.43 97.22 -12.56
C ALA A 843 20.96 97.18 -12.52
N VAL A 844 21.54 96.28 -11.71
CA VAL A 844 23.00 96.06 -11.64
C VAL A 844 23.52 95.47 -12.96
N PHE A 845 22.79 94.55 -13.56
CA PHE A 845 23.11 93.93 -14.85
C PHE A 845 23.14 94.98 -15.95
N LEU A 846 22.11 95.84 -16.04
CA LEU A 846 22.06 96.95 -16.99
C LEU A 846 23.16 97.99 -16.76
N ILE A 847 23.46 98.37 -15.50
CA ILE A 847 24.60 99.26 -15.20
C ILE A 847 25.91 98.65 -15.72
N THR A 848 26.10 97.36 -15.51
CA THR A 848 27.31 96.65 -15.94
C THR A 848 27.39 96.61 -17.46
N TYR A 849 26.29 96.31 -18.14
CA TYR A 849 26.18 96.34 -19.60
C TYR A 849 26.51 97.74 -20.17
N ILE A 850 25.87 98.79 -19.65
CA ILE A 850 25.97 100.15 -20.19
C ILE A 850 27.33 100.78 -19.92
N PHE A 851 27.86 100.66 -18.69
CA PHE A 851 29.05 101.42 -18.27
C PHE A 851 30.32 100.58 -18.13
N ALA A 852 30.21 99.28 -17.91
CA ALA A 852 31.34 98.41 -17.60
C ALA A 852 31.64 97.36 -18.70
N GLY A 853 30.90 97.38 -19.82
CA GLY A 853 31.10 96.46 -20.94
C GLY A 853 30.65 95.02 -20.63
N GLY A 854 29.67 94.85 -19.75
CA GLY A 854 29.01 93.57 -19.49
C GLY A 854 28.27 93.00 -20.71
N PRO A 855 27.76 91.75 -20.62
CA PRO A 855 26.95 91.17 -21.69
C PRO A 855 25.64 91.93 -21.89
N ALA A 856 25.15 91.99 -23.13
CA ALA A 856 23.83 92.55 -23.43
C ALA A 856 22.73 91.65 -22.85
N PRO A 857 21.58 92.21 -22.44
CA PRO A 857 20.40 91.42 -22.07
C PRO A 857 19.99 90.45 -23.18
N SER A 858 19.37 89.33 -22.79
CA SER A 858 19.05 88.21 -23.70
C SER A 858 18.23 88.64 -24.92
N THR A 859 17.36 89.63 -24.74
CA THR A 859 16.71 90.38 -25.82
C THR A 859 16.79 91.88 -25.54
N SER A 860 16.62 92.71 -26.56
CA SER A 860 16.56 94.17 -26.36
C SER A 860 15.40 94.59 -25.44
N TRP A 861 14.31 93.82 -25.42
CA TRP A 861 13.08 94.14 -24.67
C TRP A 861 13.17 93.82 -23.18
N THR A 862 13.94 92.79 -22.81
CA THR A 862 14.17 92.46 -21.39
C THR A 862 14.97 93.53 -20.66
N GLY A 863 15.79 94.31 -21.39
CA GLY A 863 16.60 95.40 -20.83
C GLY A 863 16.04 96.81 -20.98
N ASP A 864 15.00 97.00 -21.79
CA ASP A 864 14.32 98.29 -22.03
C ASP A 864 13.11 98.37 -21.08
N ALA A 865 13.37 98.83 -19.86
CA ALA A 865 12.39 98.84 -18.78
C ALA A 865 11.39 99.99 -18.90
N ASP A 866 11.75 101.09 -19.58
CA ASP A 866 10.90 102.26 -19.76
C ASP A 866 10.17 102.33 -21.12
N CYS A 867 10.43 101.35 -22.00
CA CYS A 867 9.89 101.24 -23.36
C CYS A 867 10.26 102.40 -24.28
N SER A 868 11.43 102.98 -24.08
CA SER A 868 11.96 104.00 -24.99
C SER A 868 12.42 103.41 -26.33
N GLY A 869 12.66 102.09 -26.40
CA GLY A 869 13.19 101.39 -27.55
C GLY A 869 14.73 101.34 -27.60
N GLU A 870 15.40 101.90 -26.59
CA GLU A 870 16.85 101.89 -26.42
C GLU A 870 17.17 101.37 -25.01
N ILE A 871 18.29 100.66 -24.84
CA ILE A 871 18.75 100.27 -23.50
C ILE A 871 19.78 101.30 -23.05
N ASP A 872 19.39 102.18 -22.14
CA ASP A 872 20.25 103.22 -21.60
C ASP A 872 20.09 103.46 -20.09
N ILE A 873 20.66 104.57 -19.59
CA ILE A 873 20.66 104.85 -18.15
C ILE A 873 19.24 105.12 -17.62
N ASP A 874 18.32 105.55 -18.46
CA ASP A 874 16.94 105.83 -18.08
C ASP A 874 16.22 104.52 -17.70
N ASP A 875 16.54 103.38 -18.32
CA ASP A 875 16.04 102.04 -17.92
C ASP A 875 16.50 101.63 -16.52
N VAL A 876 17.77 101.86 -16.21
CA VAL A 876 18.31 101.61 -14.86
C VAL A 876 17.58 102.47 -13.84
N VAL A 877 17.37 103.76 -14.15
CA VAL A 877 16.66 104.69 -13.27
C VAL A 877 15.20 104.24 -13.12
N TYR A 878 14.56 103.76 -14.19
CA TYR A 878 13.20 103.26 -14.18
C TYR A 878 13.06 102.04 -13.29
N LEU A 879 13.94 101.03 -13.43
CA LEU A 879 13.98 99.85 -12.58
C LEU A 879 14.19 100.20 -11.11
N VAL A 880 15.20 101.02 -10.79
CA VAL A 880 15.46 101.43 -9.41
C VAL A 880 14.26 102.19 -8.81
N THR A 881 13.57 103.01 -9.62
CA THR A 881 12.36 103.72 -9.19
C THR A 881 11.19 102.77 -8.95
N TYR A 882 10.97 101.80 -9.84
CA TYR A 882 9.96 100.75 -9.67
C TYR A 882 10.21 99.95 -8.38
N ILE A 883 11.44 99.46 -8.19
CA ILE A 883 11.82 98.57 -7.09
C ILE A 883 11.77 99.28 -5.73
N PHE A 884 12.31 100.50 -5.63
CA PHE A 884 12.53 101.15 -4.32
C PHE A 884 11.65 102.37 -4.04
N ALA A 885 11.15 103.05 -5.07
CA ALA A 885 10.42 104.30 -4.93
C ALA A 885 8.93 104.20 -5.28
N GLY A 886 8.44 102.99 -5.60
CA GLY A 886 7.04 102.74 -5.96
C GLY A 886 6.65 103.28 -7.33
N GLY A 887 7.60 103.28 -8.28
CA GLY A 887 7.34 103.58 -9.69
C GLY A 887 6.37 102.59 -10.35
N LEU A 888 5.99 102.86 -11.59
CA LEU A 888 5.19 101.92 -12.38
C LEU A 888 6.03 100.69 -12.73
N ALA A 889 5.36 99.54 -12.88
CA ALA A 889 6.04 98.33 -13.38
C ALA A 889 6.66 98.58 -14.76
N PRO A 890 7.77 97.90 -15.07
CA PRO A 890 8.24 97.76 -16.45
C PRO A 890 7.11 97.26 -17.33
N CYS A 891 7.17 97.59 -18.62
CA CYS A 891 6.05 97.52 -19.55
C CYS A 891 5.22 96.23 -19.47
N GLU A 892 3.89 96.35 -19.65
CA GLU A 892 2.97 95.20 -19.58
C GLU A 892 3.21 94.12 -20.66
N SER A 893 3.95 94.44 -21.73
CA SER A 893 4.23 93.48 -22.80
C SER A 893 5.67 93.56 -23.31
N CYS A 894 6.40 92.49 -23.03
CA CYS A 894 7.48 91.95 -23.84
C CYS A 894 6.86 90.82 -24.71
#